data_AF-A0AAU0NGY3-F1
#
_entry.id   AF-A0AAU0NGY3-F1
#
_cell.length_a   1.000
_cell.length_b   1.000
_cell.length_c   1.000
_cell.angle_alpha   90.00
_cell.angle_beta   90.00
_cell.angle_gamma   90.00
#
_symmetry.space_group_name_H-M   'P 1'
#
loop_
_entity.id
_entity.type
_entity.pdbx_description
1 polymer ?
#
loop_
_entity_poly.entity_id
_entity_poly.type
_entity_poly.pdbx_seq_one_letter_code
_entity_poly.pdbx_strand_id
1 'polypeptide(L)'
;MKIKYLVVALSMAGALTTTISLQAFKPTETAHGHKKITLGILDENYHYAGFSIDKFSTQLNDGKTVSFTPEAAEHVYQGNRSTDQAWASFKVKGEKIDLEGELTNPVAHCDDELIDECRSRIEALKIKVIYLLSEYIKTENPQSLGHARGNLGKALHTIQDFYAHSNFADLNTHVTTYQPLTKTSPISAWAKDITVCQSRSWSVSKPIGGFSTNGGNFKLIEKGLDKTKYTTGYFTKRSFLGTSTASDIGGVKCDHGVEMSGLWLSGISKDVPYAPLDDVETLKDRTTPTEIHSRASNQAAQHTKVFLSQLISDIKRFGTAEDQDKMIKALLGIEDEPLYGFIIDDTGSMSDIINGVKNQIQNLIDRVLNEAGSDDSSILTRQFLMVSFNDPHVGEVKIADAETIKNAVANLYAHAGGDCPEKANTGILKAVQAAPSQSKLFVFTDASSNDRHLAGQISAIAKEKNITINYAVSGSCSPIDPSYYEVAHASGGQVILVDHTSEAVSAAFTSIAIDNMATNTQPALISTGQLKEERIFEVNVEPNAKRLSILTNLSNGDIRFIAPNGVEISPSTDIQVNEFIGGKGLKVTNPSPGKWRIRLSPDSTADYSIRSDISSETYIKAVRFLDPTPTGKFGHEGYQNYGNEPVVGQNRIELVLSQGMIEASAFLLDREGAVLKEVQLSRENDTNFSGVTDVTAETARVVIKAKNASNQLFERIYAIQISPRSFLLELANASELMPNATGQLRFKLKNFDLKDTYTITTQSDAANVQAISNQEVTLDRNTEAQISIDVTTGEAQLNAQHLILVTATNSKGEQQTFNYVFELDKDTDNDGISDRIEQGGYGLNPDFDGNDDGIADWQQANVVSMFSRQKRGYLTYAAPQDVQFSQTSSISLDHTESDDYDYDLSKFSLTGNVKMGAKLNLYLHNNVIAKDYFSFNQALSSSQAIPFSKHTNHFTLELKNNDDYDLAPEADKITHIGGVKSIQFSIYREQESEAKKKTKSGSMSLFFIGGIVSLLLLRRKLK
;
A
#
# COMPACT_ATOMS: atom_id res chain seq x y z
N MET A 1 -58.42 -12.54 -20.52
CA MET A 1 -58.64 -12.27 -19.08
C MET A 1 -57.65 -13.08 -18.24
N LYS A 2 -56.35 -12.77 -18.36
CA LYS A 2 -55.24 -13.42 -17.65
C LYS A 2 -54.06 -12.43 -17.59
N ILE A 3 -54.27 -11.31 -16.91
CA ILE A 3 -53.25 -10.33 -16.55
C ILE A 3 -53.68 -9.84 -15.17
N LYS A 4 -53.20 -10.52 -14.11
CA LYS A 4 -53.23 -10.03 -12.71
C LYS A 4 -52.49 -10.92 -11.69
N TYR A 5 -51.93 -12.07 -12.08
CA TYR A 5 -51.17 -12.96 -11.17
C TYR A 5 -49.68 -13.14 -11.52
N LEU A 6 -49.13 -12.34 -12.44
CA LEU A 6 -47.69 -12.37 -12.78
C LEU A 6 -46.93 -11.10 -12.37
N VAL A 7 -47.49 -10.32 -11.43
CA VAL A 7 -46.90 -9.06 -10.93
C VAL A 7 -46.52 -9.15 -9.44
N VAL A 8 -46.80 -10.26 -8.75
CA VAL A 8 -46.45 -10.43 -7.32
C VAL A 8 -45.22 -11.34 -7.11
N ALA A 9 -44.85 -12.17 -8.09
CA ALA A 9 -43.65 -13.02 -8.00
C ALA A 9 -42.37 -12.37 -8.53
N LEU A 10 -42.47 -11.32 -9.35
CA LEU A 10 -41.30 -10.57 -9.86
C LEU A 10 -40.96 -9.32 -9.03
N SER A 11 -41.80 -8.94 -8.06
CA SER A 11 -41.57 -7.81 -7.15
C SER A 11 -40.93 -8.22 -5.81
N MET A 12 -40.69 -9.52 -5.57
CA MET A 12 -39.95 -10.01 -4.39
C MET A 12 -38.51 -10.46 -4.70
N ALA A 13 -38.15 -10.63 -5.98
CA ALA A 13 -36.78 -10.95 -6.40
C ALA A 13 -35.92 -9.71 -6.73
N GLY A 14 -36.53 -8.51 -6.78
CA GLY A 14 -35.87 -7.24 -7.05
C GLY A 14 -35.67 -6.33 -5.83
N ALA A 15 -35.89 -6.85 -4.61
CA ALA A 15 -35.82 -6.06 -3.36
C ALA A 15 -34.98 -6.73 -2.24
N LEU A 16 -34.09 -7.65 -2.60
CA LEU A 16 -33.20 -8.37 -1.66
C LEU A 16 -31.73 -8.36 -2.09
N THR A 17 -31.30 -7.29 -2.78
CA THR A 17 -29.87 -6.93 -2.92
C THR A 17 -29.47 -5.84 -1.92
N THR A 18 -30.08 -5.84 -0.74
CA THR A 18 -29.54 -5.11 0.41
C THR A 18 -28.34 -5.87 0.93
N THR A 19 -27.18 -5.43 0.51
CA THR A 19 -25.86 -5.80 1.04
C THR A 19 -25.90 -5.78 2.57
N ILE A 20 -25.64 -6.93 3.17
CA ILE A 20 -25.43 -7.07 4.60
C ILE A 20 -24.02 -6.54 4.89
N SER A 21 -23.91 -5.35 5.48
CA SER A 21 -22.65 -4.79 5.99
C SER A 21 -22.74 -4.72 7.52
N LEU A 22 -21.93 -5.52 8.20
CA LEU A 22 -21.97 -5.79 9.63
C LEU A 22 -20.64 -5.35 10.25
N GLN A 23 -20.47 -4.06 10.58
CA GLN A 23 -19.20 -3.53 11.09
C GLN A 23 -19.39 -2.39 12.08
N ALA A 24 -18.62 -2.46 13.17
CA ALA A 24 -18.35 -1.43 14.16
C ALA A 24 -17.76 -0.16 13.52
N PHE A 25 -17.93 1.01 14.15
CA PHE A 25 -17.51 2.36 13.69
C PHE A 25 -17.28 2.45 12.17
N LYS A 26 -18.34 2.19 11.37
CA LYS A 26 -18.21 1.73 9.97
C LYS A 26 -16.98 2.33 9.31
N PRO A 27 -15.97 1.52 8.94
CA PRO A 27 -14.69 2.05 8.51
C PRO A 27 -14.85 3.01 7.35
N THR A 28 -15.89 2.87 6.53
CA THR A 28 -16.19 3.73 5.38
C THR A 28 -16.97 5.02 5.71
N GLU A 29 -17.53 5.20 6.90
CA GLU A 29 -18.35 6.36 7.25
C GLU A 29 -17.49 7.62 7.42
N THR A 30 -17.78 8.62 6.58
CA THR A 30 -17.00 9.85 6.47
C THR A 30 -17.30 10.88 7.57
N ALA A 31 -18.42 10.74 8.29
CA ALA A 31 -18.90 11.75 9.22
C ALA A 31 -18.51 11.50 10.69
N HIS A 32 -18.29 10.24 11.09
CA HIS A 32 -18.09 9.85 12.49
C HIS A 32 -17.35 8.50 12.71
N GLY A 33 -17.04 7.76 11.65
CA GLY A 33 -16.44 6.41 11.70
C GLY A 33 -14.91 6.37 11.89
N HIS A 34 -14.31 5.19 11.83
CA HIS A 34 -12.85 5.02 11.89
C HIS A 34 -12.10 5.80 10.80
N LYS A 35 -12.69 5.95 9.60
CA LYS A 35 -12.14 6.86 8.58
C LYS A 35 -12.05 8.29 9.07
N LYS A 36 -13.09 8.81 9.74
CA LYS A 36 -13.10 10.19 10.23
C LYS A 36 -12.04 10.41 11.30
N ILE A 37 -11.86 9.45 12.20
CA ILE A 37 -10.81 9.51 13.23
C ILE A 37 -9.43 9.40 12.57
N THR A 38 -9.21 8.37 11.76
CA THR A 38 -7.91 8.07 11.15
C THR A 38 -7.48 9.18 10.19
N LEU A 39 -8.24 9.48 9.14
CA LEU A 39 -7.88 10.53 8.19
C LEU A 39 -7.95 11.94 8.81
N GLY A 40 -8.83 12.15 9.80
CA GLY A 40 -8.87 13.42 10.54
C GLY A 40 -7.57 13.66 11.32
N ILE A 41 -6.99 12.63 11.93
CA ILE A 41 -5.70 12.77 12.63
C ILE A 41 -4.52 12.73 11.66
N LEU A 42 -4.60 12.05 10.51
CA LEU A 42 -3.45 11.91 9.60
C LEU A 42 -3.37 13.03 8.55
N ASP A 43 -4.48 13.49 7.98
CA ASP A 43 -4.47 14.37 6.78
C ASP A 43 -5.27 15.68 6.94
N GLU A 44 -6.49 15.63 7.50
CA GLU A 44 -7.50 16.71 7.31
C GLU A 44 -7.82 17.58 8.55
N ASN A 45 -7.26 17.27 9.73
CA ASN A 45 -7.75 17.68 11.07
C ASN A 45 -9.07 17.00 11.46
N TYR A 46 -9.15 16.55 12.71
CA TYR A 46 -10.34 15.89 13.24
C TYR A 46 -11.32 16.94 13.75
N HIS A 47 -12.52 16.95 13.16
CA HIS A 47 -13.64 17.79 13.58
C HIS A 47 -14.90 16.95 13.70
N TYR A 48 -15.44 16.83 14.91
CA TYR A 48 -16.68 16.08 15.16
C TYR A 48 -17.35 16.52 16.45
N ALA A 49 -18.68 16.69 16.42
CA ALA A 49 -19.50 17.03 17.60
C ALA A 49 -18.99 18.20 18.46
N GLY A 50 -18.42 19.23 17.80
CA GLY A 50 -17.85 20.41 18.48
C GLY A 50 -16.42 20.23 19.01
N PHE A 51 -15.84 19.03 18.89
CA PHE A 51 -14.44 18.78 19.19
C PHE A 51 -13.57 19.03 17.96
N SER A 52 -12.36 19.51 18.21
CA SER A 52 -11.34 19.79 17.19
C SER A 52 -9.99 19.29 17.66
N ILE A 53 -9.29 18.53 16.83
CA ILE A 53 -7.93 18.07 17.08
C ILE A 53 -7.13 18.30 15.80
N ASP A 54 -6.04 19.04 15.91
CA ASP A 54 -5.13 19.23 14.79
C ASP A 54 -4.55 17.89 14.37
N LYS A 55 -4.33 17.72 13.08
CA LYS A 55 -3.65 16.55 12.53
C LYS A 55 -2.28 16.36 13.19
N PHE A 56 -1.82 15.12 13.16
CA PHE A 56 -0.55 14.72 13.70
C PHE A 56 0.59 15.35 12.90
N SER A 57 1.53 15.94 13.63
CA SER A 57 2.80 16.40 13.11
C SER A 57 3.91 16.04 14.11
N THR A 58 5.12 15.90 13.60
CA THR A 58 6.31 15.63 14.41
C THR A 58 7.50 16.40 13.86
N GLN A 59 8.60 16.41 14.61
CA GLN A 59 9.86 17.01 14.17
C GLN A 59 10.88 15.94 13.81
N LEU A 60 11.56 16.15 12.68
CA LEU A 60 12.79 15.45 12.35
C LEU A 60 13.94 15.89 13.27
N ASN A 61 15.09 15.23 13.20
CA ASN A 61 16.26 15.57 14.02
C ASN A 61 16.83 16.97 13.70
N ASP A 62 16.56 17.51 12.51
CA ASP A 62 16.91 18.87 12.10
C ASP A 62 15.90 19.95 12.59
N GLY A 63 14.83 19.55 13.28
CA GLY A 63 13.77 20.44 13.78
C GLY A 63 12.66 20.74 12.78
N LYS A 64 12.73 20.28 11.52
CA LYS A 64 11.69 20.46 10.51
C LYS A 64 10.42 19.73 10.94
N THR A 65 9.30 20.45 10.94
CA THR A 65 7.99 19.87 11.23
C THR A 65 7.43 19.17 9.99
N VAL A 66 7.05 17.90 10.14
CA VAL A 66 6.52 17.04 9.07
C VAL A 66 5.20 16.38 9.50
N SER A 67 4.36 16.04 8.54
CA SER A 67 3.06 15.35 8.73
C SER A 67 2.86 14.28 7.65
N PHE A 68 1.84 13.44 7.79
CA PHE A 68 1.51 12.47 6.75
C PHE A 68 1.15 13.18 5.43
N THR A 69 1.49 12.54 4.31
CA THR A 69 0.90 12.85 3.01
C THR A 69 -0.47 12.17 2.86
N PRO A 70 -1.37 12.69 1.99
CA PRO A 70 -2.68 12.06 1.76
C PRO A 70 -2.57 10.58 1.36
N GLU A 71 -1.56 10.24 0.56
CA GLU A 71 -1.30 8.86 0.14
C GLU A 71 -0.89 7.96 1.31
N ALA A 72 0.05 8.39 2.16
CA ALA A 72 0.44 7.62 3.32
C ALA A 72 -0.70 7.49 4.35
N ALA A 73 -1.49 8.54 4.54
CA ALA A 73 -2.68 8.51 5.37
C ALA A 73 -3.70 7.48 4.86
N GLU A 74 -3.92 7.42 3.53
CA GLU A 74 -4.80 6.43 2.90
C GLU A 74 -4.29 5.00 3.11
N HIS A 75 -2.99 4.74 2.96
CA HIS A 75 -2.40 3.42 3.25
C HIS A 75 -2.65 2.95 4.70
N VAL A 76 -2.47 3.86 5.66
CA VAL A 76 -2.76 3.57 7.07
C VAL A 76 -4.26 3.33 7.27
N TYR A 77 -5.12 4.11 6.62
CA TYR A 77 -6.56 3.88 6.65
C TYR A 77 -6.96 2.53 6.05
N GLN A 78 -6.34 2.07 4.96
CA GLN A 78 -6.57 0.72 4.42
C GLN A 78 -6.17 -0.37 5.42
N GLY A 79 -5.09 -0.14 6.18
CA GLY A 79 -4.72 -0.94 7.35
C GLY A 79 -5.83 -1.02 8.40
N ASN A 80 -6.34 0.13 8.83
CA ASN A 80 -7.42 0.22 9.81
C ASN A 80 -8.67 -0.53 9.32
N ARG A 81 -9.08 -0.22 8.10
CA ARG A 81 -10.20 -0.80 7.38
C ARG A 81 -10.10 -2.31 7.19
N SER A 82 -8.90 -2.85 7.02
CA SER A 82 -8.68 -4.30 6.90
C SER A 82 -9.07 -5.08 8.14
N THR A 83 -9.11 -4.44 9.32
CA THR A 83 -9.45 -5.12 10.57
C THR A 83 -10.91 -5.55 10.59
N ASP A 84 -11.82 -4.65 10.18
CA ASP A 84 -13.25 -4.97 10.08
C ASP A 84 -13.61 -5.83 8.87
N GLN A 85 -12.73 -5.97 7.89
CA GLN A 85 -13.08 -6.49 6.57
C GLN A 85 -12.37 -7.80 6.29
N ALA A 86 -12.94 -8.59 5.39
CA ALA A 86 -12.32 -9.87 5.03
C ALA A 86 -10.93 -9.70 4.39
N TRP A 87 -10.59 -8.49 3.94
CA TRP A 87 -9.29 -8.06 3.39
C TRP A 87 -9.35 -6.58 2.97
N ALA A 88 -8.19 -5.94 2.88
CA ALA A 88 -8.01 -4.67 2.18
C ALA A 88 -6.70 -4.70 1.40
N SER A 89 -6.54 -3.84 0.40
CA SER A 89 -5.29 -3.74 -0.35
C SER A 89 -5.02 -2.32 -0.82
N PHE A 90 -3.76 -1.98 -1.01
CA PHE A 90 -3.32 -0.74 -1.64
C PHE A 90 -2.03 -0.96 -2.41
N LYS A 91 -1.47 0.09 -3.02
CA LYS A 91 -0.19 0.00 -3.73
C LYS A 91 0.85 0.94 -3.16
N VAL A 92 2.07 0.44 -2.98
CA VAL A 92 3.25 1.25 -2.68
C VAL A 92 4.22 1.09 -3.83
N LYS A 93 4.62 2.19 -4.46
CA LYS A 93 5.52 2.18 -5.64
C LYS A 93 5.09 1.16 -6.72
N GLY A 94 3.79 1.06 -6.97
CA GLY A 94 3.21 0.14 -7.97
C GLY A 94 3.00 -1.32 -7.50
N GLU A 95 3.62 -1.73 -6.40
CA GLU A 95 3.46 -3.06 -5.82
C GLU A 95 2.19 -3.15 -4.97
N LYS A 96 1.43 -4.23 -5.16
CA LYS A 96 0.22 -4.50 -4.39
C LYS A 96 0.59 -5.00 -2.99
N ILE A 97 -0.04 -4.39 -1.99
CA ILE A 97 0.05 -4.75 -0.59
C ILE A 97 -1.29 -5.35 -0.21
N ASP A 98 -1.30 -6.66 0.05
CA ASP A 98 -2.50 -7.36 0.50
C ASP A 98 -2.50 -7.48 2.03
N LEU A 99 -3.58 -7.01 2.65
CA LEU A 99 -3.78 -7.07 4.08
C LEU A 99 -4.80 -8.15 4.43
N GLU A 100 -4.38 -9.06 5.29
CA GLU A 100 -5.24 -10.08 5.88
C GLU A 100 -6.35 -9.44 6.72
N GLY A 101 -7.58 -9.88 6.50
CA GLY A 101 -8.75 -9.44 7.26
C GLY A 101 -8.83 -10.03 8.67
N GLU A 102 -9.35 -9.26 9.63
CA GLU A 102 -9.40 -9.68 11.05
C GLU A 102 -10.80 -9.57 11.68
N LEU A 103 -11.86 -9.54 10.88
CA LEU A 103 -13.25 -9.29 11.30
C LEU A 103 -13.74 -10.16 12.48
N THR A 104 -13.26 -11.40 12.59
CA THR A 104 -13.68 -12.32 13.65
C THR A 104 -12.64 -12.45 14.77
N ASN A 105 -11.65 -11.55 14.82
CA ASN A 105 -10.57 -11.57 15.80
C ASN A 105 -10.95 -10.67 17.00
N PRO A 106 -11.40 -11.23 18.13
CA PRO A 106 -11.84 -10.43 19.28
C PRO A 106 -10.69 -9.63 19.91
N VAL A 107 -9.43 -10.04 19.73
CA VAL A 107 -8.25 -9.27 20.17
C VAL A 107 -8.01 -8.05 19.26
N ALA A 108 -8.43 -8.11 18.00
CA ALA A 108 -8.32 -6.96 17.10
C ALA A 108 -9.36 -5.87 17.41
N HIS A 109 -10.51 -6.28 17.94
CA HIS A 109 -11.67 -5.44 18.27
C HIS A 109 -11.84 -5.12 19.76
N CYS A 110 -10.92 -5.58 20.62
CA CYS A 110 -11.00 -5.41 22.07
C CYS A 110 -12.28 -5.89 22.73
N ASP A 111 -12.73 -7.07 22.30
CA ASP A 111 -13.92 -7.72 22.79
C ASP A 111 -13.60 -8.82 23.80
N ASP A 112 -14.65 -9.45 24.34
CA ASP A 112 -14.60 -10.66 25.16
C ASP A 112 -13.71 -10.57 26.42
N GLU A 113 -13.56 -9.36 26.96
CA GLU A 113 -12.68 -8.99 28.08
C GLU A 113 -11.17 -9.17 27.80
N LEU A 114 -10.76 -9.21 26.53
CA LEU A 114 -9.38 -9.43 26.09
C LEU A 114 -8.55 -8.13 26.06
N ILE A 115 -8.67 -7.30 27.09
CA ILE A 115 -8.06 -5.96 27.13
C ILE A 115 -6.53 -6.04 27.18
N ASP A 116 -5.97 -6.99 27.93
CA ASP A 116 -4.51 -7.15 28.06
C ASP A 116 -3.90 -7.71 26.76
N GLU A 117 -4.61 -8.60 26.08
CA GLU A 117 -4.25 -9.12 24.75
C GLU A 117 -4.34 -8.02 23.70
N CYS A 118 -5.37 -7.17 23.75
CA CYS A 118 -5.50 -5.99 22.91
C CYS A 118 -4.31 -5.05 23.03
N ARG A 119 -3.91 -4.76 24.28
CA ARG A 119 -2.73 -3.96 24.56
C ARG A 119 -1.46 -4.62 24.01
N SER A 120 -1.31 -5.92 24.25
CA SER A 120 -0.15 -6.68 23.75
C SER A 120 -0.08 -6.64 22.22
N ARG A 121 -1.24 -6.72 21.54
CA ARG A 121 -1.36 -6.58 20.09
C ARG A 121 -0.94 -5.19 19.60
N ILE A 122 -1.40 -4.11 20.25
CA ILE A 122 -1.03 -2.74 19.85
C ILE A 122 0.49 -2.54 19.95
N GLU A 123 1.11 -3.01 21.03
CA GLU A 123 2.57 -2.93 21.20
C GLU A 123 3.32 -3.81 20.19
N ALA A 124 2.85 -5.03 19.93
CA ALA A 124 3.44 -5.91 18.92
C ALA A 124 3.37 -5.31 17.50
N LEU A 125 2.21 -4.75 17.12
CA LEU A 125 2.06 -4.05 15.85
C LEU A 125 2.98 -2.83 15.77
N LYS A 126 3.10 -2.04 16.84
CA LYS A 126 4.03 -0.90 16.90
C LYS A 126 5.49 -1.35 16.68
N ILE A 127 5.94 -2.41 17.34
CA ILE A 127 7.27 -2.98 17.14
C ILE A 127 7.46 -3.46 15.70
N LYS A 128 6.46 -4.15 15.15
CA LYS A 128 6.48 -4.62 13.76
C LYS A 128 6.56 -3.47 12.75
N VAL A 129 5.87 -2.36 13.01
CA VAL A 129 5.99 -1.13 12.21
C VAL A 129 7.43 -0.63 12.20
N ILE A 130 8.06 -0.52 13.37
CA ILE A 130 9.45 -0.04 13.49
C ILE A 130 10.41 -0.98 12.76
N TYR A 131 10.29 -2.29 12.97
CA TYR A 131 11.12 -3.28 12.28
C TYR A 131 10.98 -3.16 10.76
N LEU A 132 9.76 -3.15 10.23
CA LEU A 132 9.50 -3.06 8.79
C LEU A 132 9.98 -1.73 8.18
N LEU A 133 9.90 -0.63 8.92
CA LEU A 133 10.50 0.65 8.50
C LEU A 133 12.03 0.57 8.47
N SER A 134 12.63 -0.10 9.46
CA SER A 134 14.08 -0.30 9.53
C SER A 134 14.59 -1.17 8.37
N GLU A 135 13.79 -2.14 7.94
CA GLU A 135 14.09 -2.96 6.76
C GLU A 135 13.89 -2.17 5.47
N TYR A 136 12.83 -1.36 5.39
CA TYR A 136 12.59 -0.50 4.23
C TYR A 136 13.76 0.46 3.98
N ILE A 137 14.32 1.10 5.00
CA ILE A 137 15.44 2.04 4.78
C ILE A 137 16.75 1.37 4.35
N LYS A 138 16.86 0.04 4.51
CA LYS A 138 18.02 -0.74 4.05
C LYS A 138 17.81 -1.31 2.64
N THR A 139 16.58 -1.69 2.31
CA THR A 139 16.24 -2.51 1.13
C THR A 139 15.45 -1.75 0.08
N GLU A 140 14.84 -0.62 0.44
CA GLU A 140 13.84 0.12 -0.32
C GLU A 140 12.62 -0.71 -0.77
N ASN A 141 12.37 -1.87 -0.14
CA ASN A 141 11.30 -2.80 -0.51
C ASN A 141 9.89 -2.21 -0.27
N PRO A 142 9.07 -2.02 -1.31
CA PRO A 142 7.72 -1.48 -1.18
C PRO A 142 6.79 -2.33 -0.29
N GLN A 143 6.97 -3.65 -0.23
CA GLN A 143 6.21 -4.55 0.66
C GLN A 143 6.44 -4.20 2.14
N SER A 144 7.69 -4.00 2.54
CA SER A 144 8.03 -3.66 3.92
C SER A 144 7.38 -2.35 4.34
N LEU A 145 7.48 -1.31 3.50
CA LEU A 145 6.83 -0.02 3.76
C LEU A 145 5.29 -0.14 3.77
N GLY A 146 4.74 -0.89 2.83
CA GLY A 146 3.31 -1.17 2.76
C GLY A 146 2.79 -1.82 4.04
N HIS A 147 3.39 -2.95 4.43
CA HIS A 147 3.00 -3.65 5.66
C HIS A 147 3.27 -2.83 6.91
N ALA A 148 4.28 -1.95 6.95
CA ALA A 148 4.47 -1.02 8.06
C ALA A 148 3.25 -0.09 8.19
N ARG A 149 2.83 0.59 7.12
CA ARG A 149 1.65 1.47 7.15
C ARG A 149 0.36 0.70 7.44
N GLY A 150 0.21 -0.50 6.86
CA GLY A 150 -0.94 -1.37 7.12
C GLY A 150 -1.04 -1.81 8.58
N ASN A 151 0.06 -2.24 9.19
CA ASN A 151 0.12 -2.63 10.61
C ASN A 151 -0.10 -1.45 11.55
N LEU A 152 0.37 -0.25 11.20
CA LEU A 152 0.00 0.97 11.92
C LEU A 152 -1.52 1.14 11.89
N GLY A 153 -2.15 1.01 10.72
CA GLY A 153 -3.60 1.07 10.58
C GLY A 153 -4.35 0.09 11.47
N LYS A 154 -3.91 -1.18 11.50
CA LYS A 154 -4.46 -2.22 12.37
C LYS A 154 -4.34 -1.87 13.85
N ALA A 155 -3.21 -1.29 14.27
CA ALA A 155 -3.03 -0.85 15.66
C ALA A 155 -3.97 0.30 16.01
N LEU A 156 -4.14 1.27 15.10
CA LEU A 156 -5.06 2.39 15.28
C LEU A 156 -6.51 1.92 15.38
N HIS A 157 -6.89 0.92 14.59
CA HIS A 157 -8.21 0.31 14.67
C HIS A 157 -8.47 -0.30 16.06
N THR A 158 -7.57 -1.17 16.54
CA THR A 158 -7.68 -1.78 17.88
C THR A 158 -7.75 -0.72 19.00
N ILE A 159 -7.03 0.40 18.88
CA ILE A 159 -7.15 1.53 19.81
C ILE A 159 -8.55 2.16 19.76
N GLN A 160 -9.08 2.40 18.57
CA GLN A 160 -10.38 3.05 18.36
C GLN A 160 -11.52 2.16 18.92
N ASP A 161 -11.46 0.86 18.64
CA ASP A 161 -12.42 -0.13 19.12
C ASP A 161 -12.46 -0.26 20.63
N PHE A 162 -11.33 -0.12 21.34
CA PHE A 162 -11.38 -0.09 22.79
C PHE A 162 -12.28 1.03 23.34
N TYR A 163 -12.26 2.23 22.75
CA TYR A 163 -13.14 3.32 23.18
C TYR A 163 -14.59 3.09 22.77
N ALA A 164 -14.79 2.35 21.68
CA ALA A 164 -16.09 1.94 21.18
C ALA A 164 -16.73 0.86 22.07
N HIS A 165 -15.99 -0.21 22.37
CA HIS A 165 -16.50 -1.47 22.91
C HIS A 165 -16.26 -1.64 24.41
N SER A 166 -15.59 -0.68 25.07
CA SER A 166 -15.40 -0.71 26.54
C SER A 166 -16.26 0.29 27.29
N ASN A 167 -16.34 0.14 28.61
CA ASN A 167 -16.90 1.14 29.51
C ASN A 167 -16.01 2.40 29.69
N PHE A 168 -14.88 2.54 28.97
CA PHE A 168 -13.95 3.65 29.21
C PHE A 168 -14.63 5.01 29.06
N ALA A 169 -15.35 5.22 27.96
CA ALA A 169 -16.04 6.48 27.69
C ALA A 169 -17.17 6.76 28.69
N ASP A 170 -17.74 5.72 29.30
CA ASP A 170 -18.75 5.84 30.37
C ASP A 170 -18.12 6.36 31.68
N LEU A 171 -16.95 5.84 32.04
CA LEU A 171 -16.26 6.15 33.30
C LEU A 171 -15.53 7.51 33.28
N ASN A 172 -15.07 7.92 32.09
CA ASN A 172 -14.05 8.94 31.93
C ASN A 172 -14.57 10.19 31.20
N THR A 173 -15.61 10.83 31.75
CA THR A 173 -16.30 11.96 31.11
C THR A 173 -15.45 13.23 30.93
N HIS A 174 -14.39 13.41 31.74
CA HIS A 174 -13.55 14.61 31.76
C HIS A 174 -12.04 14.30 31.74
N VAL A 175 -11.65 13.15 31.20
CA VAL A 175 -10.24 12.72 31.26
C VAL A 175 -9.36 13.52 30.32
N THR A 176 -8.18 13.89 30.82
CA THR A 176 -7.10 14.57 30.08
C THR A 176 -5.97 13.62 29.68
N THR A 177 -6.00 12.35 30.11
CA THR A 177 -4.97 11.33 29.81
C THR A 177 -5.57 10.14 29.05
N TYR A 178 -5.23 10.03 27.76
CA TYR A 178 -5.83 9.09 26.82
C TYR A 178 -4.88 7.91 26.50
N GLN A 179 -4.18 7.35 27.47
CA GLN A 179 -3.20 6.26 27.27
C GLN A 179 -3.55 4.93 27.97
N PRO A 180 -4.82 4.54 28.20
CA PRO A 180 -5.12 3.34 28.98
C PRO A 180 -4.42 2.10 28.41
N LEU A 181 -4.41 1.92 27.08
CA LEU A 181 -3.78 0.78 26.41
C LEU A 181 -2.27 0.92 26.17
N THR A 182 -1.70 2.12 26.29
CA THR A 182 -0.28 2.37 25.96
C THR A 182 0.53 2.84 27.17
N LYS A 183 -0.03 2.73 28.37
CA LYS A 183 0.66 2.89 29.65
C LYS A 183 1.45 1.63 29.99
N THR A 184 2.51 1.76 30.77
CA THR A 184 3.33 0.63 31.23
C THR A 184 2.65 -0.19 32.34
N SER A 185 1.82 0.42 33.17
CA SER A 185 1.11 -0.26 34.27
C SER A 185 0.01 -1.19 33.75
N PRO A 186 -0.21 -2.38 34.36
CA PRO A 186 -1.30 -3.29 33.99
C PRO A 186 -2.66 -2.62 34.04
N ILE A 187 -3.55 -3.02 33.13
CA ILE A 187 -4.93 -2.54 33.13
C ILE A 187 -5.75 -3.54 33.94
N SER A 188 -6.49 -3.07 34.95
CA SER A 188 -7.33 -3.98 35.71
C SER A 188 -8.62 -4.25 34.93
N ALA A 189 -8.80 -5.46 34.40
CA ALA A 189 -10.03 -5.90 33.77
C ALA A 189 -10.96 -6.62 34.78
N TRP A 190 -12.26 -6.67 34.49
CA TRP A 190 -13.20 -7.50 35.24
C TRP A 190 -13.15 -8.96 34.75
N ALA A 191 -13.16 -9.91 35.69
CA ALA A 191 -13.29 -11.33 35.34
C ALA A 191 -14.60 -11.61 34.56
N LYS A 192 -14.56 -12.62 33.69
CA LYS A 192 -15.64 -12.95 32.74
C LYS A 192 -16.98 -13.29 33.42
N ASP A 193 -16.96 -13.71 34.67
CA ASP A 193 -18.10 -14.12 35.50
C ASP A 193 -18.72 -12.99 36.35
N ILE A 194 -18.21 -11.77 36.27
CA ILE A 194 -18.70 -10.63 37.07
C ILE A 194 -19.79 -9.85 36.36
N THR A 195 -20.94 -9.67 37.04
CA THR A 195 -22.04 -8.88 36.49
C THR A 195 -21.70 -7.40 36.41
N VAL A 196 -21.69 -6.83 35.21
CA VAL A 196 -21.35 -5.40 34.96
C VAL A 196 -22.44 -4.63 34.24
N CYS A 197 -23.45 -5.33 33.68
CA CYS A 197 -24.53 -4.71 32.91
C CYS A 197 -25.90 -5.18 33.41
N GLN A 198 -26.90 -4.31 33.28
CA GLN A 198 -28.26 -4.63 33.71
C GLN A 198 -28.89 -5.68 32.77
N SER A 199 -29.36 -6.79 33.33
CA SER A 199 -30.13 -7.80 32.59
C SER A 199 -31.43 -7.20 32.06
N ARG A 200 -31.77 -7.46 30.79
CA ARG A 200 -33.05 -7.05 30.17
C ARG A 200 -33.98 -8.27 30.04
N SER A 201 -35.28 -8.08 30.27
CA SER A 201 -36.26 -9.17 30.19
C SER A 201 -36.67 -9.47 28.74
N TRP A 202 -36.86 -10.75 28.42
CA TRP A 202 -37.45 -11.19 27.16
C TRP A 202 -38.93 -10.79 27.09
N SER A 203 -39.33 -9.95 26.13
CA SER A 203 -40.74 -9.64 25.90
C SER A 203 -41.36 -10.69 24.97
N VAL A 204 -42.23 -11.53 25.53
CA VAL A 204 -42.93 -12.63 24.82
C VAL A 204 -44.04 -12.15 23.86
N SER A 205 -44.27 -10.84 23.72
CA SER A 205 -45.48 -10.29 23.09
C SER A 205 -45.39 -10.00 21.58
N LYS A 206 -44.29 -10.34 20.89
CA LYS A 206 -44.16 -10.17 19.43
C LYS A 206 -43.70 -11.46 18.74
N PRO A 207 -44.56 -12.14 17.94
CA PRO A 207 -44.29 -13.48 17.40
C PRO A 207 -43.36 -13.51 16.18
N ILE A 208 -42.81 -12.36 15.75
CA ILE A 208 -41.74 -12.27 14.75
C ILE A 208 -40.78 -11.15 15.20
N GLY A 209 -39.58 -11.52 15.66
CA GLY A 209 -38.40 -10.63 15.76
C GLY A 209 -38.51 -9.36 16.60
N GLY A 210 -39.42 -9.28 17.57
CA GLY A 210 -39.55 -8.13 18.46
C GLY A 210 -38.74 -8.31 19.74
N PHE A 211 -37.41 -8.38 19.62
CA PHE A 211 -36.54 -8.23 20.79
C PHE A 211 -36.85 -6.89 21.49
N SER A 212 -36.63 -6.82 22.81
CA SER A 212 -36.69 -5.56 23.58
C SER A 212 -35.49 -4.67 23.20
N THR A 213 -35.47 -4.24 21.94
CA THR A 213 -34.41 -3.49 21.29
C THR A 213 -34.86 -2.05 21.13
N ASN A 214 -34.56 -1.22 22.12
CA ASN A 214 -34.50 0.22 21.91
C ASN A 214 -33.32 0.63 21.00
N GLY A 215 -32.45 -0.31 20.61
CA GLY A 215 -31.27 -0.02 19.80
C GLY A 215 -30.24 0.84 20.50
N GLY A 216 -30.24 0.79 21.83
CA GLY A 216 -29.45 1.64 22.71
C GLY A 216 -28.35 0.91 23.47
N ASN A 217 -27.42 1.65 24.09
CA ASN A 217 -26.33 1.05 24.87
C ASN A 217 -26.85 0.33 26.13
N PHE A 218 -26.17 -0.73 26.56
CA PHE A 218 -26.46 -1.37 27.83
C PHE A 218 -26.18 -0.43 29.01
N LYS A 219 -27.09 -0.42 29.99
CA LYS A 219 -26.88 0.31 31.23
C LYS A 219 -25.91 -0.46 32.12
N LEU A 220 -24.75 0.15 32.37
CA LEU A 220 -23.78 -0.34 33.34
C LEU A 220 -24.37 -0.27 34.75
N ILE A 221 -24.13 -1.32 35.56
CA ILE A 221 -24.48 -1.34 36.98
C ILE A 221 -23.27 -0.93 37.83
N GLU A 222 -23.43 -0.83 39.16
CA GLU A 222 -22.40 -0.34 40.09
C GLU A 222 -20.99 -0.89 39.83
N LYS A 223 -20.84 -2.20 39.59
CA LYS A 223 -19.54 -2.82 39.25
C LYS A 223 -18.99 -2.38 37.88
N GLY A 224 -19.84 -2.21 36.87
CA GLY A 224 -19.46 -1.69 35.56
C GLY A 224 -19.10 -0.20 35.58
N LEU A 225 -19.48 0.51 36.65
CA LEU A 225 -19.17 1.93 36.89
C LEU A 225 -17.94 2.15 37.80
N ASP A 226 -17.25 1.07 38.18
CA ASP A 226 -16.01 1.15 38.94
C ASP A 226 -14.88 1.74 38.08
N LYS A 227 -14.40 2.94 38.46
CA LYS A 227 -13.31 3.63 37.74
C LYS A 227 -11.96 2.93 37.82
N THR A 228 -11.82 1.91 38.66
CA THR A 228 -10.58 1.14 38.81
C THR A 228 -10.48 -0.02 37.83
N LYS A 229 -11.57 -0.40 37.15
CA LYS A 229 -11.60 -1.56 36.25
C LYS A 229 -12.39 -1.33 34.96
N TYR A 230 -11.89 -1.88 33.87
CA TYR A 230 -12.57 -1.83 32.58
C TYR A 230 -13.29 -3.14 32.24
N THR A 231 -14.33 -3.04 31.42
CA THR A 231 -15.06 -4.17 30.84
C THR A 231 -15.37 -3.90 29.38
N THR A 232 -15.36 -4.94 28.54
CA THR A 232 -15.68 -4.85 27.11
C THR A 232 -16.88 -5.70 26.70
N GLY A 233 -17.38 -5.44 25.50
CA GLY A 233 -18.52 -6.15 24.92
C GLY A 233 -18.15 -7.57 24.51
N TYR A 234 -19.08 -8.50 24.65
CA TYR A 234 -18.90 -9.87 24.19
C TYR A 234 -19.40 -10.03 22.76
N PHE A 235 -18.56 -10.56 21.88
CA PHE A 235 -18.86 -10.76 20.47
C PHE A 235 -19.01 -12.26 20.15
N THR A 236 -20.13 -12.66 19.54
CA THR A 236 -20.29 -14.02 19.00
C THR A 236 -20.95 -13.97 17.62
N LYS A 237 -20.70 -14.98 16.76
CA LYS A 237 -21.42 -15.13 15.47
C LYS A 237 -22.94 -15.25 15.64
N ARG A 238 -23.43 -15.69 16.82
CA ARG A 238 -24.86 -15.74 17.16
C ARG A 238 -25.42 -14.37 17.56
N SER A 239 -24.60 -13.54 18.19
CA SER A 239 -24.85 -12.11 18.43
C SER A 239 -24.98 -11.38 17.09
N PHE A 240 -24.12 -11.73 16.14
CA PHE A 240 -24.12 -11.23 14.76
C PHE A 240 -25.39 -11.56 13.98
N LEU A 241 -25.95 -12.78 14.10
CA LEU A 241 -27.25 -13.12 13.47
C LEU A 241 -28.47 -12.57 14.23
N GLY A 242 -28.24 -11.84 15.33
CA GLY A 242 -29.27 -11.35 16.23
C GLY A 242 -30.13 -12.43 16.86
N THR A 243 -29.56 -13.61 17.05
CA THR A 243 -30.25 -14.76 17.63
C THR A 243 -29.92 -14.97 19.11
N SER A 244 -28.84 -14.37 19.61
CA SER A 244 -28.56 -14.32 21.05
C SER A 244 -29.00 -12.97 21.61
N THR A 245 -30.08 -12.97 22.40
CA THR A 245 -30.21 -11.97 23.46
C THR A 245 -29.09 -12.22 24.45
N ALA A 246 -28.52 -11.18 25.06
CA ALA A 246 -27.65 -11.29 26.23
C ALA A 246 -28.28 -12.19 27.31
N SER A 247 -28.02 -13.48 27.22
CA SER A 247 -28.39 -14.52 28.19
C SER A 247 -27.40 -15.68 28.21
N ASP A 248 -26.38 -15.69 27.35
CA ASP A 248 -25.54 -16.89 27.14
C ASP A 248 -24.77 -17.36 28.39
N ILE A 249 -24.75 -16.60 29.50
CA ILE A 249 -24.29 -17.14 30.79
C ILE A 249 -25.02 -16.48 31.99
N GLY A 250 -26.35 -16.33 31.95
CA GLY A 250 -27.11 -15.95 33.17
C GLY A 250 -27.03 -14.47 33.58
N GLY A 251 -26.92 -13.53 32.63
CA GLY A 251 -27.15 -12.09 32.86
C GLY A 251 -25.97 -11.32 33.44
N VAL A 252 -24.75 -11.64 33.04
CA VAL A 252 -23.52 -11.15 33.68
C VAL A 252 -22.79 -10.06 32.86
N LYS A 253 -22.63 -10.19 31.54
CA LYS A 253 -21.82 -9.24 30.74
C LYS A 253 -22.63 -8.45 29.71
N CYS A 254 -22.06 -7.33 29.26
CA CYS A 254 -22.61 -6.57 28.14
C CYS A 254 -22.34 -7.29 26.82
N ASP A 255 -23.34 -7.32 25.94
CA ASP A 255 -23.13 -7.69 24.54
C ASP A 255 -22.28 -6.61 23.85
N HIS A 256 -21.53 -6.98 22.83
CA HIS A 256 -20.95 -6.06 21.86
C HIS A 256 -22.02 -5.14 21.25
N GLY A 257 -23.15 -5.70 20.81
CA GLY A 257 -24.20 -5.03 20.05
C GLY A 257 -23.94 -5.02 18.54
N VAL A 258 -25.00 -5.00 17.72
CA VAL A 258 -24.89 -4.95 16.23
C VAL A 258 -26.05 -4.16 15.60
N GLU A 259 -25.78 -3.50 14.48
CA GLU A 259 -26.79 -2.85 13.63
C GLU A 259 -26.97 -3.65 12.32
N MET A 260 -28.17 -4.19 12.08
CA MET A 260 -28.50 -4.92 10.84
C MET A 260 -29.82 -4.43 10.23
N SER A 261 -29.78 -3.69 9.13
CA SER A 261 -30.97 -3.44 8.27
C SER A 261 -32.24 -3.02 9.04
N GLY A 262 -32.13 -2.17 10.06
CA GLY A 262 -33.26 -1.73 10.88
C GLY A 262 -33.60 -2.61 12.09
N LEU A 263 -32.82 -3.66 12.34
CA LEU A 263 -32.73 -4.42 13.59
C LEU A 263 -31.60 -3.83 14.43
N TRP A 264 -31.91 -3.50 15.68
CA TRP A 264 -31.04 -2.72 16.55
C TRP A 264 -30.67 -3.53 17.78
N LEU A 265 -29.56 -4.25 17.78
CA LEU A 265 -29.17 -4.98 19.00
C LEU A 265 -28.38 -4.07 19.93
N SER A 266 -28.88 -3.97 21.16
CA SER A 266 -28.23 -3.22 22.24
C SER A 266 -26.90 -3.86 22.63
N GLY A 267 -25.90 -3.02 22.93
CA GLY A 267 -24.54 -3.44 23.31
C GLY A 267 -23.86 -2.42 24.21
N ILE A 268 -22.66 -2.70 24.70
CA ILE A 268 -21.78 -1.66 25.28
C ILE A 268 -21.14 -0.80 24.18
N SER A 269 -21.16 -1.27 22.92
CA SER A 269 -20.58 -0.58 21.78
C SER A 269 -21.17 0.81 21.57
N LYS A 270 -20.28 1.77 21.27
CA LYS A 270 -20.61 3.14 20.87
C LYS A 270 -20.55 3.31 19.36
N ASP A 271 -20.52 2.26 18.55
CA ASP A 271 -20.38 2.39 17.09
C ASP A 271 -21.48 3.18 16.41
N VAL A 272 -22.69 3.08 16.96
CA VAL A 272 -23.88 3.69 16.40
C VAL A 272 -24.03 5.09 17.00
N PRO A 273 -23.82 6.17 16.21
CA PRO A 273 -23.85 7.55 16.73
C PRO A 273 -25.19 7.91 17.36
N TYR A 274 -26.29 7.32 16.90
CA TYR A 274 -27.65 7.67 17.31
C TYR A 274 -28.29 6.69 18.30
N ALA A 275 -27.52 5.73 18.84
CA ALA A 275 -28.03 4.74 19.79
C ALA A 275 -28.37 5.38 21.15
N PRO A 276 -29.64 5.36 21.61
CA PRO A 276 -30.03 5.98 22.88
C PRO A 276 -29.41 5.26 24.10
N LEU A 277 -29.24 5.94 25.24
CA LEU A 277 -28.76 5.31 26.48
C LEU A 277 -29.88 4.57 27.25
N ASP A 278 -31.13 5.01 27.09
CA ASP A 278 -32.31 4.50 27.80
C ASP A 278 -33.29 3.78 26.86
N ASP A 279 -34.13 2.91 27.44
CA ASP A 279 -35.26 2.28 26.74
C ASP A 279 -36.26 3.35 26.28
N VAL A 280 -36.29 3.62 24.96
CA VAL A 280 -37.23 4.54 24.33
C VAL A 280 -38.29 3.77 23.55
N GLU A 281 -39.58 3.97 23.87
CA GLU A 281 -40.71 3.30 23.22
C GLU A 281 -40.89 3.66 21.73
N THR A 282 -40.35 4.80 21.31
CA THR A 282 -40.40 5.28 19.93
C THR A 282 -39.02 5.81 19.51
N LEU A 283 -38.56 5.39 18.32
CA LEU A 283 -37.37 5.91 17.64
C LEU A 283 -37.53 7.42 17.41
N LYS A 284 -37.15 8.25 18.39
CA LYS A 284 -37.11 9.69 18.22
C LYS A 284 -35.90 10.09 17.37
N ASP A 285 -36.11 11.13 16.58
CA ASP A 285 -35.21 11.87 15.68
C ASP A 285 -33.70 11.52 15.80
N ARG A 286 -33.22 10.68 14.87
CA ARG A 286 -31.82 10.22 14.78
C ARG A 286 -30.94 11.19 13.99
N THR A 287 -31.03 12.46 14.31
CA THR A 287 -30.29 13.53 13.60
C THR A 287 -29.12 14.06 14.41
N THR A 288 -29.06 13.79 15.72
CA THR A 288 -27.98 14.25 16.60
C THR A 288 -27.24 13.06 17.22
N PRO A 289 -25.91 12.96 17.06
CA PRO A 289 -25.12 11.95 17.75
C PRO A 289 -25.23 12.04 19.27
N THR A 290 -25.17 10.91 19.96
CA THR A 290 -25.18 10.88 21.42
C THR A 290 -23.89 11.45 21.99
N GLU A 291 -23.98 12.01 23.19
CA GLU A 291 -22.83 12.57 23.91
C GLU A 291 -21.76 11.50 24.16
N ILE A 292 -22.17 10.26 24.47
CA ILE A 292 -21.24 9.16 24.73
C ILE A 292 -20.47 8.73 23.47
N HIS A 293 -21.13 8.64 22.32
CA HIS A 293 -20.47 8.35 21.05
C HIS A 293 -19.49 9.46 20.68
N SER A 294 -19.96 10.71 20.78
CA SER A 294 -19.15 11.90 20.51
C SER A 294 -17.89 11.95 21.37
N ARG A 295 -18.04 11.58 22.64
CA ARG A 295 -16.93 11.49 23.60
C ARG A 295 -15.99 10.32 23.28
N ALA A 296 -16.50 9.13 23.03
CA ALA A 296 -15.70 7.95 22.67
C ALA A 296 -14.85 8.23 21.42
N SER A 297 -15.48 8.78 20.36
CA SER A 297 -14.80 9.15 19.11
C SER A 297 -13.69 10.18 19.33
N ASN A 298 -13.94 11.23 20.12
CA ASN A 298 -12.91 12.20 20.49
C ASN A 298 -11.76 11.56 21.30
N GLN A 299 -12.08 10.73 22.30
CA GLN A 299 -11.06 10.06 23.11
C GLN A 299 -10.19 9.11 22.28
N ALA A 300 -10.79 8.38 21.34
CA ALA A 300 -10.08 7.54 20.37
C ALA A 300 -9.17 8.36 19.45
N ALA A 301 -9.64 9.51 18.97
CA ALA A 301 -8.83 10.42 18.15
C ALA A 301 -7.63 11.01 18.92
N GLN A 302 -7.82 11.37 20.19
CA GLN A 302 -6.73 11.80 21.07
C GLN A 302 -5.72 10.68 21.33
N HIS A 303 -6.19 9.46 21.63
CA HIS A 303 -5.29 8.32 21.85
C HIS A 303 -4.53 7.96 20.56
N THR A 304 -5.18 7.99 19.41
CA THR A 304 -4.54 7.82 18.09
C THR A 304 -3.36 8.78 17.94
N LYS A 305 -3.55 10.08 18.23
CA LYS A 305 -2.48 11.09 18.18
C LYS A 305 -1.36 10.81 19.18
N VAL A 306 -1.69 10.38 20.39
CA VAL A 306 -0.70 10.04 21.43
C VAL A 306 0.10 8.79 21.07
N PHE A 307 -0.54 7.76 20.52
CA PHE A 307 0.13 6.54 20.06
C PHE A 307 1.13 6.86 18.94
N LEU A 308 0.75 7.72 17.99
CA LEU A 308 1.68 8.20 16.96
C LEU A 308 2.89 8.91 17.59
N SER A 309 2.70 9.78 18.59
CA SER A 309 3.82 10.41 19.31
C SER A 309 4.73 9.38 20.00
N GLN A 310 4.16 8.32 20.57
CA GLN A 310 4.92 7.23 21.19
C GLN A 310 5.70 6.44 20.14
N LEU A 311 5.08 6.07 19.02
CA LEU A 311 5.73 5.41 17.89
C LEU A 311 6.92 6.24 17.36
N ILE A 312 6.76 7.55 17.16
CA ILE A 312 7.88 8.41 16.74
C ILE A 312 8.98 8.45 17.81
N SER A 313 8.61 8.54 19.10
CA SER A 313 9.59 8.50 20.19
C SER A 313 10.36 7.18 20.23
N ASP A 314 9.70 6.07 19.93
CA ASP A 314 10.33 4.76 19.84
C ASP A 314 11.24 4.69 18.60
N ILE A 315 10.80 5.14 17.41
CA ILE A 315 11.64 5.24 16.21
C ILE A 315 12.92 6.04 16.47
N LYS A 316 12.83 7.17 17.20
CA LYS A 316 13.99 8.00 17.56
C LYS A 316 15.01 7.32 18.49
N ARG A 317 14.77 6.07 18.92
CA ARG A 317 15.73 5.24 19.66
C ARG A 317 16.44 4.21 18.78
N PHE A 318 16.09 4.10 17.50
CA PHE A 318 16.66 3.12 16.58
C PHE A 318 17.69 3.75 15.64
N GLY A 319 18.87 3.15 15.52
CA GLY A 319 19.88 3.56 14.54
C GLY A 319 20.46 4.97 14.74
N THR A 320 21.04 5.51 13.67
CA THR A 320 21.60 6.88 13.63
C THR A 320 20.49 7.93 13.48
N ALA A 321 20.80 9.20 13.74
CA ALA A 321 19.83 10.30 13.52
C ALA A 321 19.30 10.34 12.07
N GLU A 322 20.14 9.95 11.10
CA GLU A 322 19.76 9.83 9.70
C GLU A 322 18.78 8.67 9.48
N ASP A 323 19.04 7.49 10.04
CA ASP A 323 18.14 6.34 9.96
C ASP A 323 16.76 6.66 10.55
N GLN A 324 16.75 7.35 11.70
CA GLN A 324 15.53 7.79 12.37
C GLN A 324 14.69 8.70 11.46
N ASP A 325 15.31 9.70 10.86
CA ASP A 325 14.62 10.63 9.96
C ASP A 325 14.14 9.92 8.69
N LYS A 326 14.91 9.00 8.12
CA LYS A 326 14.49 8.16 6.98
C LYS A 326 13.27 7.30 7.32
N MET A 327 13.25 6.66 8.50
CA MET A 327 12.11 5.86 8.96
C MET A 327 10.87 6.73 9.16
N ILE A 328 11.01 7.91 9.78
CA ILE A 328 9.90 8.85 9.98
C ILE A 328 9.37 9.34 8.64
N LYS A 329 10.24 9.80 7.73
CA LYS A 329 9.86 10.24 6.38
C LYS A 329 9.14 9.13 5.61
N ALA A 330 9.67 7.91 5.64
CA ALA A 330 9.06 6.75 5.00
C ALA A 330 7.65 6.49 5.55
N LEU A 331 7.47 6.43 6.87
CA LEU A 331 6.16 6.24 7.50
C LEU A 331 5.15 7.29 7.04
N LEU A 332 5.55 8.56 7.08
CA LEU A 332 4.73 9.73 6.75
C LEU A 332 4.53 9.93 5.24
N GLY A 333 5.28 9.21 4.40
CA GLY A 333 5.26 9.38 2.94
C GLY A 333 5.87 10.69 2.47
N ILE A 334 6.82 11.22 3.23
CA ILE A 334 7.62 12.37 2.84
C ILE A 334 8.76 11.88 1.96
N GLU A 335 8.80 12.36 0.72
CA GLU A 335 9.97 12.19 -0.15
C GLU A 335 11.03 13.24 0.18
N ASP A 336 12.29 12.94 -0.11
CA ASP A 336 13.35 13.94 0.00
C ASP A 336 13.13 15.09 -0.98
N GLU A 337 13.56 16.29 -0.57
CA GLU A 337 13.34 17.50 -1.35
C GLU A 337 14.04 17.40 -2.72
N PRO A 338 13.38 17.82 -3.82
CA PRO A 338 14.00 17.82 -5.13
C PRO A 338 15.27 18.69 -5.16
N LEU A 339 16.33 18.16 -5.75
CA LEU A 339 17.62 18.85 -5.85
C LEU A 339 17.97 19.22 -7.30
N TYR A 340 19.00 20.07 -7.41
CA TYR A 340 19.69 20.37 -8.66
C TYR A 340 20.99 19.56 -8.72
N GLY A 341 21.14 18.76 -9.78
CA GLY A 341 22.32 17.92 -9.98
C GLY A 341 23.14 18.32 -11.20
N PHE A 342 24.47 18.26 -11.08
CA PHE A 342 25.43 18.59 -12.14
C PHE A 342 26.29 17.37 -12.48
N ILE A 343 26.20 16.89 -13.71
CA ILE A 343 26.97 15.76 -14.23
C ILE A 343 27.94 16.31 -15.27
N ILE A 344 29.24 16.27 -14.99
CA ILE A 344 30.23 17.11 -15.66
C ILE A 344 31.33 16.25 -16.25
N ASP A 345 31.52 16.37 -17.56
CA ASP A 345 32.66 15.86 -18.29
C ASP A 345 33.93 16.65 -17.89
N ASP A 346 34.95 15.95 -17.40
CA ASP A 346 36.25 16.53 -17.03
C ASP A 346 37.41 16.01 -17.90
N THR A 347 37.10 15.53 -19.11
CA THR A 347 38.07 15.03 -20.09
C THR A 347 38.95 16.14 -20.66
N GLY A 348 40.07 15.76 -21.30
CA GLY A 348 41.03 16.72 -21.85
C GLY A 348 40.45 17.67 -22.89
N SER A 349 39.44 17.26 -23.67
CA SER A 349 38.78 18.10 -24.68
C SER A 349 37.99 19.26 -24.08
N MET A 350 37.54 19.12 -22.83
CA MET A 350 36.82 20.17 -22.11
C MET A 350 37.71 21.37 -21.70
N SER A 351 39.03 21.36 -21.98
CA SER A 351 40.00 22.35 -21.48
C SER A 351 39.61 23.80 -21.73
N ASP A 352 39.03 24.08 -22.89
CA ASP A 352 38.70 25.43 -23.35
C ASP A 352 37.37 25.95 -22.78
N ILE A 353 36.53 25.03 -22.28
CA ILE A 353 35.16 25.33 -21.83
C ILE A 353 34.89 25.02 -20.35
N ILE A 354 35.73 24.21 -19.69
CA ILE A 354 35.47 23.76 -18.32
C ILE A 354 35.39 24.91 -17.32
N ASN A 355 36.15 25.99 -17.52
CA ASN A 355 36.05 27.18 -16.69
C ASN A 355 34.71 27.91 -16.89
N GLY A 356 34.18 27.94 -18.12
CA GLY A 356 32.83 28.42 -18.40
C GLY A 356 31.76 27.58 -17.69
N VAL A 357 31.87 26.25 -17.77
CA VAL A 357 30.98 25.31 -17.06
C VAL A 357 31.01 25.56 -15.54
N LYS A 358 32.20 25.65 -14.95
CA LYS A 358 32.36 25.94 -13.51
C LYS A 358 31.68 27.24 -13.09
N ASN A 359 31.95 28.33 -13.82
CA ASN A 359 31.38 29.63 -13.53
C ASN A 359 29.86 29.58 -13.62
N GLN A 360 29.33 28.85 -14.61
CA GLN A 360 27.89 28.75 -14.79
C GLN A 360 27.21 27.95 -13.69
N ILE A 361 27.79 26.84 -13.24
CA ILE A 361 27.26 26.07 -12.11
C ILE A 361 27.27 26.93 -10.84
N GLN A 362 28.35 27.67 -10.59
CA GLN A 362 28.40 28.59 -9.45
C GLN A 362 27.33 29.68 -9.52
N ASN A 363 27.17 30.33 -10.67
CA ASN A 363 26.12 31.34 -10.88
C ASN A 363 24.71 30.77 -10.73
N LEU A 364 24.50 29.52 -11.13
CA LEU A 364 23.24 28.82 -10.99
C LEU A 364 22.93 28.53 -9.52
N ILE A 365 23.91 28.02 -8.77
CA ILE A 365 23.78 27.81 -7.33
C ILE A 365 23.48 29.16 -6.65
N ASP A 366 24.22 30.22 -6.99
CA ASP A 366 24.02 31.55 -6.42
C ASP A 366 22.64 32.13 -6.76
N ARG A 367 22.15 31.96 -7.98
CA ARG A 367 20.77 32.34 -8.34
C ARG A 367 19.74 31.57 -7.53
N VAL A 368 19.95 30.27 -7.37
CA VAL A 368 19.09 29.45 -6.53
C VAL A 368 19.08 30.01 -5.10
N LEU A 369 20.23 30.34 -4.52
CA LEU A 369 20.28 30.86 -3.15
C LEU A 369 19.75 32.30 -2.99
N ASN A 370 19.99 33.18 -3.96
CA ASN A 370 19.72 34.63 -3.86
C ASN A 370 18.27 35.04 -4.19
N GLU A 371 17.49 34.17 -4.82
CA GLU A 371 16.08 34.45 -5.15
C GLU A 371 15.10 34.12 -4.00
N ALA A 372 15.61 33.71 -2.84
CA ALA A 372 14.81 33.65 -1.63
C ALA A 372 14.31 35.07 -1.32
N GLY A 373 12.99 35.29 -1.37
CA GLY A 373 12.41 36.30 -0.49
C GLY A 373 12.93 36.03 0.93
N SER A 374 13.17 37.08 1.71
CA SER A 374 13.84 37.05 3.03
C SER A 374 13.30 36.06 4.09
N ASP A 375 12.25 35.31 3.77
CA ASP A 375 11.41 34.59 4.71
C ASP A 375 11.48 33.05 4.54
N ASP A 376 12.11 32.52 3.48
CA ASP A 376 12.25 31.06 3.28
C ASP A 376 13.67 30.55 3.58
N SER A 377 13.92 30.28 4.86
CA SER A 377 15.18 29.73 5.37
C SER A 377 15.50 28.30 4.87
N SER A 378 14.52 27.57 4.29
CA SER A 378 14.74 26.21 3.77
C SER A 378 15.58 26.18 2.48
N ILE A 379 15.68 27.31 1.78
CA ILE A 379 16.51 27.46 0.59
C ILE A 379 18.01 27.43 0.94
N LEU A 380 18.38 27.94 2.12
CA LEU A 380 19.78 27.99 2.56
C LEU A 380 20.31 26.61 2.97
N THR A 381 19.41 25.66 3.29
CA THR A 381 19.75 24.28 3.64
C THR A 381 19.57 23.32 2.46
N ARG A 382 19.33 23.84 1.24
CA ARG A 382 19.18 23.02 0.04
C ARG A 382 20.46 22.23 -0.26
N GLN A 383 20.29 20.95 -0.54
CA GLN A 383 21.34 20.10 -1.08
C GLN A 383 21.39 20.15 -2.61
N PHE A 384 22.60 19.96 -3.14
CA PHE A 384 22.90 19.86 -4.56
C PHE A 384 23.66 18.57 -4.82
N LEU A 385 23.53 18.03 -6.03
CA LEU A 385 24.20 16.81 -6.47
C LEU A 385 25.31 17.15 -7.48
N MET A 386 26.44 16.46 -7.40
CA MET A 386 27.51 16.55 -8.39
C MET A 386 28.11 15.17 -8.69
N VAL A 387 28.34 14.91 -9.97
CA VAL A 387 29.12 13.77 -10.48
C VAL A 387 30.06 14.31 -11.55
N SER A 388 31.34 13.94 -11.51
CA SER A 388 32.23 14.15 -12.67
C SER A 388 32.54 12.83 -13.35
N PHE A 389 32.80 12.86 -14.65
CA PHE A 389 33.11 11.67 -15.43
C PHE A 389 34.21 11.92 -16.47
N ASN A 390 34.97 10.86 -16.72
CA ASN A 390 36.09 10.77 -17.64
C ASN A 390 36.17 9.33 -18.19
N ASP A 391 36.91 9.08 -19.26
CA ASP A 391 37.35 7.72 -19.61
C ASP A 391 38.78 7.45 -19.08
N PRO A 392 39.01 6.36 -18.31
CA PRO A 392 38.07 5.28 -17.96
C PRO A 392 37.31 5.43 -16.65
N HIS A 393 37.37 6.59 -15.97
CA HIS A 393 36.90 6.73 -14.59
C HIS A 393 35.68 7.65 -14.44
N VAL A 394 34.64 7.16 -13.76
CA VAL A 394 33.48 7.96 -13.32
C VAL A 394 33.55 8.21 -11.82
N GLY A 395 33.49 9.48 -11.43
CA GLY A 395 33.53 9.90 -10.03
C GLY A 395 32.38 9.37 -9.17
N GLU A 396 32.51 9.52 -7.86
CA GLU A 396 31.46 9.23 -6.89
C GLU A 396 30.41 10.34 -6.84
N VAL A 397 29.17 9.96 -6.49
CA VAL A 397 28.08 10.92 -6.32
C VAL A 397 28.31 11.74 -5.06
N LYS A 398 28.33 13.06 -5.19
CA LYS A 398 28.40 14.00 -4.07
C LYS A 398 27.04 14.69 -3.91
N ILE A 399 26.36 14.46 -2.79
CA ILE A 399 25.16 15.22 -2.39
C ILE A 399 25.54 16.03 -1.16
N ALA A 400 25.56 17.36 -1.27
CA ALA A 400 25.99 18.24 -0.18
C ALA A 400 25.38 19.64 -0.31
N ASP A 401 25.63 20.49 0.69
CA ASP A 401 25.26 21.91 0.65
C ASP A 401 25.95 22.68 -0.48
N ALA A 402 25.47 23.89 -0.73
CA ALA A 402 25.97 24.76 -1.80
C ALA A 402 27.47 25.07 -1.70
N GLU A 403 28.02 25.32 -0.50
CA GLU A 403 29.43 25.68 -0.34
C GLU A 403 30.31 24.49 -0.69
N THR A 404 29.97 23.31 -0.18
CA THR A 404 30.66 22.06 -0.47
C THR A 404 30.66 21.76 -1.98
N ILE A 405 29.52 21.92 -2.65
CA ILE A 405 29.40 21.66 -4.09
C ILE A 405 30.13 22.73 -4.92
N LYS A 406 30.04 24.02 -4.57
CA LYS A 406 30.82 25.08 -5.23
C LYS A 406 32.32 24.84 -5.12
N ASN A 407 32.80 24.40 -3.97
CA ASN A 407 34.21 24.03 -3.77
C ASN A 407 34.61 22.82 -4.61
N ALA A 408 33.76 21.80 -4.70
CA ALA A 408 34.00 20.64 -5.55
C ALA A 408 34.08 21.04 -7.04
N VAL A 409 33.18 21.92 -7.51
CA VAL A 409 33.18 22.45 -8.88
C VAL A 409 34.42 23.28 -9.16
N ALA A 410 34.82 24.17 -8.25
CA ALA A 410 36.00 25.02 -8.42
C ALA A 410 37.29 24.20 -8.68
N ASN A 411 37.38 23.02 -8.04
CA ASN A 411 38.52 22.11 -8.12
C ASN A 411 38.53 21.19 -9.35
N LEU A 412 37.49 21.18 -10.19
CA LEU A 412 37.50 20.40 -11.44
C LEU A 412 38.65 20.88 -12.35
N TYR A 413 39.20 20.03 -13.19
CA TYR A 413 40.10 20.46 -14.26
C TYR A 413 40.06 19.43 -15.38
N ALA A 414 40.18 19.89 -16.62
CA ALA A 414 40.18 19.03 -17.78
C ALA A 414 41.45 18.18 -17.80
N HIS A 415 41.32 16.86 -17.89
CA HIS A 415 42.45 15.94 -17.93
C HIS A 415 42.09 14.62 -18.62
N ALA A 416 43.10 13.85 -19.05
CA ALA A 416 42.94 12.48 -19.56
C ALA A 416 41.89 12.36 -20.70
N GLY A 417 41.14 11.25 -20.77
CA GLY A 417 40.22 10.90 -21.87
C GLY A 417 40.96 10.18 -22.99
N GLY A 418 41.85 10.88 -23.71
CA GLY A 418 42.72 10.29 -24.74
C GLY A 418 42.02 9.92 -26.06
N ASP A 419 40.76 9.50 -26.01
CA ASP A 419 39.88 9.24 -27.13
C ASP A 419 38.41 9.55 -26.81
N CYS A 420 37.62 9.80 -27.84
CA CYS A 420 36.16 9.88 -27.77
C CYS A 420 35.58 8.66 -28.48
N PRO A 421 34.49 8.03 -27.99
CA PRO A 421 33.48 8.53 -27.02
C PRO A 421 33.77 8.27 -25.52
N GLU A 422 33.05 8.97 -24.63
CA GLU A 422 33.26 9.05 -23.16
C GLU A 422 32.20 8.28 -22.32
N LYS A 423 32.36 8.19 -20.98
CA LYS A 423 31.45 7.46 -20.05
C LYS A 423 30.26 8.27 -19.50
N ALA A 424 29.65 9.09 -20.35
CA ALA A 424 28.59 10.01 -19.93
C ALA A 424 27.37 9.30 -19.33
N ASN A 425 26.89 8.19 -19.92
CA ASN A 425 25.66 7.54 -19.45
C ASN A 425 25.86 6.83 -18.10
N THR A 426 27.05 6.30 -17.80
CA THR A 426 27.38 5.77 -16.46
C THR A 426 27.32 6.86 -15.40
N GLY A 427 27.84 8.07 -15.68
CA GLY A 427 27.75 9.22 -14.78
C GLY A 427 26.30 9.65 -14.53
N ILE A 428 25.48 9.67 -15.59
CA ILE A 428 24.05 9.99 -15.50
C ILE A 428 23.29 8.93 -14.70
N LEU A 429 23.57 7.65 -14.92
CA LEU A 429 22.94 6.54 -14.20
C LEU A 429 23.20 6.63 -12.69
N LYS A 430 24.46 6.88 -12.28
CA LYS A 430 24.81 7.11 -10.87
C LYS A 430 24.01 8.30 -10.29
N ALA A 431 23.90 9.40 -11.03
CA ALA A 431 23.18 10.59 -10.57
C ALA A 431 21.68 10.37 -10.42
N VAL A 432 21.01 9.73 -11.41
CA VAL A 432 19.55 9.52 -11.38
C VAL A 432 19.14 8.49 -10.31
N GLN A 433 19.99 7.51 -10.02
CA GLN A 433 19.78 6.56 -8.94
C GLN A 433 19.83 7.26 -7.56
N ALA A 434 20.79 8.16 -7.36
CA ALA A 434 20.97 8.84 -6.08
C ALA A 434 20.02 10.02 -5.86
N ALA A 435 19.54 10.67 -6.92
CA ALA A 435 18.70 11.85 -6.80
C ALA A 435 17.29 11.51 -6.24
N PRO A 436 16.74 12.37 -5.36
CA PRO A 436 15.32 12.36 -4.97
C PRO A 436 14.39 12.54 -6.16
N SER A 437 13.12 12.17 -5.97
CA SER A 437 12.07 12.40 -6.95
C SER A 437 11.96 13.87 -7.35
N GLN A 438 11.51 14.14 -8.56
CA GLN A 438 11.30 15.48 -9.14
C GLN A 438 12.57 16.34 -9.27
N SER A 439 13.76 15.76 -9.04
CA SER A 439 15.03 16.47 -9.19
C SER A 439 15.31 16.89 -10.65
N LYS A 440 16.15 17.90 -10.82
CA LYS A 440 16.56 18.41 -12.13
C LYS A 440 18.06 18.22 -12.30
N LEU A 441 18.45 17.43 -13.29
CA LEU A 441 19.83 17.09 -13.59
C LEU A 441 20.32 17.82 -14.85
N PHE A 442 21.58 18.29 -14.83
CA PHE A 442 22.23 18.99 -15.92
C PHE A 442 23.53 18.29 -16.29
N VAL A 443 23.62 17.84 -17.53
CA VAL A 443 24.77 17.14 -18.09
C VAL A 443 25.58 18.10 -18.96
N PHE A 444 26.90 18.12 -18.77
CA PHE A 444 27.84 18.94 -19.55
C PHE A 444 28.86 18.01 -20.20
N THR A 445 28.97 18.04 -21.53
CA THR A 445 29.95 17.23 -22.28
C THR A 445 30.23 17.82 -23.67
N ASP A 446 31.39 17.52 -24.23
CA ASP A 446 31.72 17.81 -25.62
C ASP A 446 31.87 16.55 -26.49
N ALA A 447 31.50 15.39 -25.95
CA ALA A 447 31.68 14.07 -26.56
C ALA A 447 30.39 13.22 -26.60
N SER A 448 30.40 12.19 -27.45
CA SER A 448 29.42 11.10 -27.48
C SER A 448 29.66 10.11 -26.33
N SER A 449 28.73 9.19 -26.12
CA SER A 449 28.79 8.20 -25.04
C SER A 449 29.21 6.82 -25.56
N ASN A 450 30.20 6.19 -24.93
CA ASN A 450 30.58 4.80 -25.23
C ASN A 450 29.70 3.75 -24.51
N ASP A 451 28.80 4.21 -23.64
CA ASP A 451 27.92 3.42 -22.79
C ASP A 451 26.42 3.66 -23.09
N ARG A 452 26.09 3.95 -24.35
CA ARG A 452 24.71 4.16 -24.85
C ARG A 452 23.68 3.11 -24.43
N HIS A 453 24.07 1.86 -24.23
CA HIS A 453 23.16 0.78 -23.83
C HIS A 453 22.46 1.05 -22.47
N LEU A 454 22.98 1.97 -21.65
CA LEU A 454 22.38 2.38 -20.38
C LEU A 454 21.22 3.39 -20.52
N ALA A 455 21.02 4.00 -21.69
CA ALA A 455 20.01 5.04 -21.92
C ALA A 455 18.57 4.60 -21.56
N GLY A 456 18.23 3.34 -21.84
CA GLY A 456 16.93 2.76 -21.48
C GLY A 456 16.73 2.69 -19.97
N GLN A 457 17.76 2.26 -19.22
CA GLN A 457 17.72 2.19 -17.76
C GLN A 457 17.61 3.57 -17.13
N ILE A 458 18.39 4.54 -17.62
CA ILE A 458 18.32 5.94 -17.17
C ILE A 458 16.92 6.51 -17.39
N SER A 459 16.34 6.26 -18.57
CA SER A 459 14.99 6.72 -18.91
C SER A 459 13.92 6.12 -18.00
N ALA A 460 14.04 4.83 -17.65
CA ALA A 460 13.10 4.17 -16.73
C ALA A 460 13.14 4.79 -15.33
N ILE A 461 14.34 4.95 -14.74
CA ILE A 461 14.50 5.54 -13.40
C ILE A 461 14.05 7.01 -13.40
N ALA A 462 14.39 7.78 -14.45
CA ALA A 462 13.98 9.17 -14.55
C ALA A 462 12.45 9.31 -14.63
N LYS A 463 11.76 8.43 -15.37
CA LYS A 463 10.29 8.40 -15.43
C LYS A 463 9.68 8.00 -14.09
N GLU A 464 10.22 7.00 -13.42
CA GLU A 464 9.73 6.52 -12.13
C GLU A 464 9.83 7.62 -11.06
N LYS A 465 10.99 8.27 -10.96
CA LYS A 465 11.27 9.33 -9.98
C LYS A 465 10.80 10.71 -10.43
N ASN A 466 10.17 10.85 -11.59
CA ASN A 466 9.85 12.15 -12.18
C ASN A 466 11.04 13.12 -12.35
N ILE A 467 12.25 12.62 -12.57
CA ILE A 467 13.47 13.42 -12.72
C ILE A 467 13.57 13.97 -14.14
N THR A 468 13.94 15.25 -14.29
CA THR A 468 14.19 15.89 -15.59
C THR A 468 15.69 15.95 -15.88
N ILE A 469 16.14 15.50 -17.06
CA ILE A 469 17.56 15.50 -17.44
C ILE A 469 17.79 16.42 -18.65
N ASN A 470 18.58 17.47 -18.45
CA ASN A 470 18.93 18.44 -19.49
C ASN A 470 20.41 18.31 -19.85
N TYR A 471 20.75 18.52 -21.11
CA TYR A 471 22.11 18.40 -21.63
C TYR A 471 22.55 19.72 -22.24
N ALA A 472 23.79 20.11 -22.00
CA ALA A 472 24.51 21.01 -22.87
C ALA A 472 25.70 20.28 -23.49
N VAL A 473 25.65 20.24 -24.81
CA VAL A 473 26.57 19.45 -25.62
C VAL A 473 27.15 20.33 -26.71
N SER A 474 28.46 20.36 -26.83
CA SER A 474 29.12 21.06 -27.95
C SER A 474 29.51 20.12 -29.10
N GLY A 475 29.66 18.82 -28.82
CA GLY A 475 30.00 17.82 -29.84
C GLY A 475 31.32 18.10 -30.56
N SER A 476 32.24 18.84 -29.93
CA SER A 476 33.52 19.22 -30.55
C SER A 476 34.50 18.06 -30.64
N CYS A 477 34.41 17.09 -29.73
CA CYS A 477 35.26 15.89 -29.76
C CYS A 477 34.69 14.81 -30.69
N SER A 478 33.36 14.71 -30.77
CA SER A 478 32.66 13.74 -31.62
C SER A 478 31.20 14.18 -31.84
N PRO A 479 30.49 13.64 -32.85
CA PRO A 479 29.08 13.96 -33.07
C PRO A 479 28.23 13.74 -31.81
N ILE A 480 27.14 14.49 -31.67
CA ILE A 480 26.23 14.35 -30.53
C ILE A 480 25.63 12.94 -30.50
N ASP A 481 25.65 12.31 -29.33
CA ASP A 481 25.08 10.97 -29.17
C ASP A 481 23.54 11.00 -29.29
N PRO A 482 22.94 10.18 -30.16
CA PRO A 482 21.48 10.03 -30.21
C PRO A 482 20.84 9.68 -28.86
N SER A 483 21.57 9.01 -27.96
CA SER A 483 21.07 8.63 -26.63
C SER A 483 20.74 9.83 -25.74
N TYR A 484 21.42 10.96 -25.93
CA TYR A 484 21.15 12.18 -25.16
C TYR A 484 19.77 12.73 -25.48
N TYR A 485 19.38 12.69 -26.76
CA TYR A 485 18.03 13.07 -27.18
C TYR A 485 16.98 12.09 -26.66
N GLU A 486 17.28 10.78 -26.65
CA GLU A 486 16.39 9.76 -26.10
C GLU A 486 16.08 10.02 -24.62
N VAL A 487 17.12 10.15 -23.79
CA VAL A 487 16.98 10.36 -22.34
C VAL A 487 16.36 11.72 -22.03
N ALA A 488 16.78 12.79 -22.71
CA ALA A 488 16.19 14.12 -22.53
C ALA A 488 14.70 14.10 -22.88
N HIS A 489 14.32 13.46 -23.99
CA HIS A 489 12.93 13.38 -24.41
C HIS A 489 12.08 12.57 -23.43
N ALA A 490 12.59 11.43 -22.96
CA ALA A 490 11.93 10.52 -22.03
C ALA A 490 11.70 11.13 -20.64
N SER A 491 12.72 11.84 -20.11
CA SER A 491 12.70 12.52 -18.82
C SER A 491 11.99 13.88 -18.84
N GLY A 492 11.57 14.34 -20.03
CA GLY A 492 10.98 15.66 -20.17
C GLY A 492 11.97 16.80 -20.01
N GLY A 493 13.25 16.59 -20.32
CA GLY A 493 14.31 17.60 -20.41
C GLY A 493 14.61 18.04 -21.85
N GLN A 494 15.82 18.54 -22.10
CA GLN A 494 16.23 19.05 -23.42
C GLN A 494 17.71 18.88 -23.69
N VAL A 495 18.07 18.73 -24.97
CA VAL A 495 19.46 18.83 -25.45
C VAL A 495 19.69 20.22 -26.04
N ILE A 496 20.73 20.89 -25.54
CA ILE A 496 21.14 22.22 -25.95
C ILE A 496 22.48 22.14 -26.62
N LEU A 497 22.53 22.60 -27.86
CA LEU A 497 23.75 22.63 -28.63
C LEU A 497 24.44 23.96 -28.40
N VAL A 498 25.72 23.91 -28.07
CA VAL A 498 26.51 25.09 -27.73
C VAL A 498 27.82 25.07 -28.47
N ASP A 499 28.35 26.23 -28.82
CA ASP A 499 29.70 26.33 -29.34
C ASP A 499 30.67 25.81 -28.28
N HIS A 500 31.82 25.29 -28.70
CA HIS A 500 32.91 24.91 -27.79
C HIS A 500 33.64 26.15 -27.28
N THR A 501 32.89 27.03 -26.60
CA THR A 501 33.37 28.26 -25.96
C THR A 501 32.71 28.43 -24.60
N SER A 502 33.42 29.05 -23.66
CA SER A 502 32.90 29.32 -22.32
C SER A 502 31.68 30.25 -22.36
N GLU A 503 31.65 31.19 -23.31
CA GLU A 503 30.57 32.15 -23.52
C GLU A 503 29.28 31.48 -24.00
N ALA A 504 29.37 30.58 -24.99
CA ALA A 504 28.20 29.88 -25.53
C ALA A 504 27.56 28.96 -24.48
N VAL A 505 28.38 28.25 -23.70
CA VAL A 505 27.90 27.46 -22.56
C VAL A 505 27.15 28.37 -21.56
N SER A 506 27.74 29.50 -21.17
CA SER A 506 27.08 30.45 -20.24
C SER A 506 25.75 31.00 -20.79
N ALA A 507 25.71 31.36 -22.07
CA ALA A 507 24.54 31.91 -22.74
C ALA A 507 23.38 30.91 -22.80
N ALA A 508 23.68 29.66 -23.17
CA ALA A 508 22.70 28.58 -23.25
C ALA A 508 21.98 28.34 -21.91
N PHE A 509 22.71 28.26 -20.81
CA PHE A 509 22.11 28.02 -19.49
C PHE A 509 21.48 29.24 -18.83
N THR A 510 21.84 30.45 -19.27
CA THR A 510 21.11 31.66 -18.87
C THR A 510 19.69 31.65 -19.45
N SER A 511 19.51 31.04 -20.62
CA SER A 511 18.19 30.82 -21.24
C SER A 511 17.39 29.68 -20.62
N ILE A 512 18.05 28.71 -19.98
CA ILE A 512 17.36 27.63 -19.26
C ILE A 512 16.73 28.19 -17.99
N ALA A 513 15.53 27.71 -17.71
CA ALA A 513 14.69 28.07 -16.59
C ALA A 513 15.23 27.63 -15.21
N ILE A 514 16.47 27.97 -14.85
CA ILE A 514 17.10 27.61 -13.56
C ILE A 514 17.06 28.81 -12.62
N ASP A 515 15.92 28.96 -11.96
CA ASP A 515 15.65 29.96 -10.92
C ASP A 515 14.98 29.21 -9.75
N ASN A 516 15.10 29.69 -8.52
CA ASN A 516 14.51 29.05 -7.33
C ASN A 516 12.98 29.18 -7.28
N MET A 517 12.41 30.14 -8.01
CA MET A 517 10.96 30.39 -8.07
C MET A 517 10.15 29.32 -8.83
N ALA A 518 10.54 28.06 -8.78
CA ALA A 518 10.18 27.08 -9.80
C ALA A 518 10.05 25.63 -9.33
N THR A 519 9.58 25.38 -8.11
CA THR A 519 8.85 24.12 -7.84
C THR A 519 7.67 23.96 -8.81
N ASN A 520 7.16 25.08 -9.36
CA ASN A 520 5.99 25.12 -10.24
C ASN A 520 6.33 25.39 -11.72
N THR A 521 7.60 25.47 -12.13
CA THR A 521 7.92 25.66 -13.56
C THR A 521 7.66 24.36 -14.32
N GLN A 522 6.82 24.44 -15.35
CA GLN A 522 6.41 23.30 -16.15
C GLN A 522 6.47 23.61 -17.65
N PRO A 523 6.71 22.59 -18.48
CA PRO A 523 6.71 22.78 -19.92
C PRO A 523 5.33 23.20 -20.42
N ALA A 524 5.31 24.18 -21.32
CA ALA A 524 4.12 24.65 -22.03
C ALA A 524 4.15 24.27 -23.51
N LEU A 525 5.34 24.00 -24.06
CA LEU A 525 5.54 23.49 -25.41
C LEU A 525 6.78 22.62 -25.45
N ILE A 526 6.69 21.45 -26.08
CA ILE A 526 7.86 20.66 -26.47
C ILE A 526 7.58 20.07 -27.85
N SER A 527 8.41 20.40 -28.84
CA SER A 527 8.25 19.92 -30.22
C SER A 527 9.60 19.70 -30.88
N THR A 528 9.73 18.61 -31.64
CA THR A 528 10.93 18.28 -32.41
C THR A 528 10.50 17.75 -33.77
N GLY A 529 11.31 17.96 -34.81
CA GLY A 529 11.04 17.37 -36.11
C GLY A 529 11.83 18.02 -37.24
N GLN A 530 11.36 17.80 -38.46
CA GLN A 530 11.88 18.44 -39.67
C GLN A 530 10.85 19.38 -40.28
N LEU A 531 11.33 20.50 -40.82
CA LEU A 531 10.51 21.44 -41.56
C LEU A 531 11.25 21.94 -42.82
N LYS A 532 10.48 22.24 -43.86
CA LYS A 532 10.98 22.76 -45.14
C LYS A 532 10.47 24.18 -45.45
N GLU A 533 9.39 24.58 -44.78
CA GLU A 533 8.75 25.88 -44.93
C GLU A 533 8.61 26.56 -43.57
N GLU A 534 8.31 27.85 -43.58
CA GLU A 534 8.08 28.60 -42.34
C GLU A 534 6.99 27.94 -41.50
N ARG A 535 7.25 27.77 -40.20
CA ARG A 535 6.27 27.28 -39.24
C ARG A 535 6.25 28.16 -38.00
N ILE A 536 5.04 28.44 -37.53
CA ILE A 536 4.80 29.21 -36.30
C ILE A 536 4.27 28.27 -35.22
N PHE A 537 4.91 28.30 -34.05
CA PHE A 537 4.46 27.61 -32.85
C PHE A 537 3.90 28.64 -31.87
N GLU A 538 2.87 28.27 -31.11
CA GLU A 538 2.21 29.16 -30.15
C GLU A 538 2.39 28.61 -28.73
N VAL A 539 2.60 29.53 -27.78
CA VAL A 539 2.63 29.26 -26.34
C VAL A 539 1.64 30.19 -25.66
N ASN A 540 0.66 29.62 -24.96
CA ASN A 540 -0.33 30.38 -24.19
C ASN A 540 0.23 30.68 -22.79
N VAL A 541 0.45 31.96 -22.50
CA VAL A 541 0.88 32.44 -21.18
C VAL A 541 -0.33 32.98 -20.42
N GLU A 542 -0.61 32.43 -19.25
CA GLU A 542 -1.71 32.88 -18.40
C GLU A 542 -1.35 34.13 -17.58
N PRO A 543 -2.36 34.84 -17.04
CA PRO A 543 -2.15 35.96 -16.12
C PRO A 543 -1.30 35.58 -14.90
N ASN A 544 -0.47 36.52 -14.45
CA ASN A 544 0.41 36.37 -13.28
C ASN A 544 1.50 35.28 -13.42
N ALA A 545 1.74 34.77 -14.62
CA ALA A 545 2.95 34.01 -14.90
C ALA A 545 4.18 34.83 -14.49
N LYS A 546 5.05 34.22 -13.69
CA LYS A 546 6.24 34.89 -13.15
C LYS A 546 7.37 34.88 -14.17
N ARG A 547 7.38 33.88 -15.06
CA ARG A 547 8.45 33.70 -16.05
C ARG A 547 7.99 32.88 -17.25
N LEU A 548 8.50 33.24 -18.42
CA LEU A 548 8.48 32.45 -19.64
C LEU A 548 9.92 32.21 -20.10
N SER A 549 10.28 30.95 -20.32
CA SER A 549 11.53 30.56 -20.96
C SER A 549 11.22 29.80 -22.25
N ILE A 550 11.95 30.09 -23.33
CA ILE A 550 11.85 29.41 -24.61
C ILE A 550 13.27 29.10 -25.08
N LEU A 551 13.53 27.86 -25.44
CA LEU A 551 14.76 27.44 -26.08
C LEU A 551 14.44 26.75 -27.40
N THR A 552 15.09 27.21 -28.46
CA THR A 552 14.79 26.77 -29.81
C THR A 552 16.07 26.50 -30.58
N ASN A 553 16.17 25.33 -31.19
CA ASN A 553 17.22 24.97 -32.13
C ASN A 553 16.61 24.82 -33.53
N LEU A 554 17.37 25.24 -34.55
CA LEU A 554 17.07 25.11 -35.97
C LEU A 554 18.39 24.91 -36.72
N SER A 555 18.52 23.81 -37.46
CA SER A 555 19.79 23.43 -38.11
C SER A 555 20.24 24.39 -39.23
N ASN A 556 19.32 25.11 -39.86
CA ASN A 556 19.58 26.21 -40.81
C ASN A 556 18.37 27.14 -40.90
N GLY A 557 18.59 28.44 -41.15
CA GLY A 557 17.56 29.48 -41.20
C GLY A 557 17.50 30.40 -39.99
N ASP A 558 16.35 31.07 -39.79
CA ASP A 558 16.13 32.12 -38.78
C ASP A 558 15.07 31.73 -37.74
N ILE A 559 15.28 32.19 -36.50
CA ILE A 559 14.40 32.01 -35.34
C ILE A 559 13.97 33.37 -34.82
N ARG A 560 12.66 33.59 -34.71
CA ARG A 560 12.08 34.82 -34.16
C ARG A 560 11.06 34.56 -33.08
N PHE A 561 11.13 35.36 -32.02
CA PHE A 561 10.13 35.37 -30.96
C PHE A 561 9.22 36.59 -31.11
N ILE A 562 7.91 36.39 -30.95
CA ILE A 562 6.90 37.43 -31.14
C ILE A 562 6.02 37.48 -29.88
N ALA A 563 5.91 38.66 -29.27
CA ALA A 563 5.05 38.90 -28.12
C ALA A 563 3.55 38.77 -28.47
N PRO A 564 2.66 38.65 -27.47
CA PRO A 564 1.21 38.61 -27.67
C PRO A 564 0.63 39.79 -28.44
N ASN A 565 1.25 40.96 -28.35
CA ASN A 565 0.87 42.17 -29.10
C ASN A 565 1.27 42.12 -30.60
N GLY A 566 1.92 41.05 -31.06
CA GLY A 566 2.38 40.87 -32.44
C GLY A 566 3.73 41.51 -32.76
N VAL A 567 4.41 42.12 -31.78
CA VAL A 567 5.72 42.76 -31.96
C VAL A 567 6.84 41.74 -31.73
N GLU A 568 7.84 41.78 -32.61
CA GLU A 568 9.05 40.96 -32.47
C GLU A 568 9.85 41.38 -31.22
N ILE A 569 10.39 40.39 -30.51
CA ILE A 569 11.06 40.61 -29.24
C ILE A 569 12.44 41.24 -29.45
N SER A 570 12.71 42.29 -28.66
CA SER A 570 14.03 42.90 -28.51
C SER A 570 14.50 42.79 -27.06
N PRO A 571 15.81 42.62 -26.80
CA PRO A 571 16.36 42.57 -25.45
C PRO A 571 16.00 43.82 -24.61
N SER A 572 15.67 43.60 -23.34
CA SER A 572 15.38 44.66 -22.36
C SER A 572 15.72 44.18 -20.94
N THR A 573 15.48 45.00 -19.91
CA THR A 573 15.75 44.61 -18.51
C THR A 573 15.03 43.31 -18.11
N ASP A 574 13.78 43.13 -18.57
CA ASP A 574 12.94 41.98 -18.22
C ASP A 574 12.97 40.88 -19.31
N ILE A 575 13.69 41.10 -20.41
CA ILE A 575 13.74 40.22 -21.58
C ILE A 575 15.19 39.95 -21.96
N GLN A 576 15.63 38.72 -21.75
CA GLN A 576 16.96 38.26 -22.16
C GLN A 576 16.82 37.36 -23.39
N VAL A 577 17.55 37.70 -24.46
CA VAL A 577 17.66 36.88 -25.67
C VAL A 577 19.11 36.47 -25.83
N ASN A 578 19.35 35.17 -25.94
CA ASN A 578 20.68 34.61 -26.14
C ASN A 578 20.70 33.84 -27.46
N GLU A 579 21.76 34.02 -28.24
CA GLU A 579 21.97 33.31 -29.51
C GLU A 579 23.17 32.35 -29.36
N PHE A 580 23.11 31.21 -30.03
CA PHE A 580 24.16 30.17 -30.05
C PHE A 580 24.09 29.42 -31.39
N ILE A 581 25.12 28.63 -31.76
CA ILE A 581 25.11 27.92 -33.05
C ILE A 581 23.88 27.03 -33.16
N GLY A 582 23.07 27.31 -34.18
CA GLY A 582 21.87 26.54 -34.49
C GLY A 582 20.71 26.78 -33.51
N GLY A 583 20.70 27.88 -32.73
CA GLY A 583 19.55 28.17 -31.87
C GLY A 583 19.47 29.55 -31.21
N LYS A 584 18.33 29.81 -30.58
CA LYS A 584 18.06 31.01 -29.77
C LYS A 584 17.30 30.64 -28.51
N GLY A 585 17.63 31.34 -27.43
CA GLY A 585 16.95 31.28 -26.15
C GLY A 585 16.31 32.61 -25.79
N LEU A 586 15.15 32.57 -25.15
CA LEU A 586 14.41 33.72 -24.65
C LEU A 586 14.03 33.45 -23.19
N LYS A 587 14.33 34.40 -22.31
CA LYS A 587 13.86 34.43 -20.92
C LYS A 587 13.13 35.75 -20.69
N VAL A 588 11.89 35.68 -20.22
CA VAL A 588 11.04 36.84 -19.93
C VAL A 588 10.58 36.76 -18.48
N THR A 589 10.89 37.79 -17.70
CA THR A 589 10.38 37.97 -16.33
C THR A 589 9.02 38.66 -16.39
N ASN A 590 8.05 38.16 -15.61
CA ASN A 590 6.65 38.64 -15.60
C ASN A 590 6.06 38.82 -17.02
N PRO A 591 6.06 37.77 -17.86
CA PRO A 591 5.61 37.87 -19.26
C PRO A 591 4.18 38.38 -19.37
N SER A 592 3.94 39.22 -20.40
CA SER A 592 2.57 39.65 -20.71
C SER A 592 1.68 38.44 -21.06
N PRO A 593 0.44 38.38 -20.54
CA PRO A 593 -0.46 37.27 -20.84
C PRO A 593 -0.88 37.24 -22.31
N GLY A 594 -1.10 36.03 -22.83
CA GLY A 594 -1.57 35.82 -24.21
C GLY A 594 -0.67 34.87 -25.01
N LYS A 595 -0.85 34.92 -26.34
CA LYS A 595 -0.19 34.01 -27.29
C LYS A 595 1.19 34.53 -27.68
N TRP A 596 2.23 33.94 -27.10
CA TRP A 596 3.60 34.11 -27.58
C TRP A 596 3.82 33.20 -28.79
N ARG A 597 4.55 33.69 -29.80
CA ARG A 597 4.80 32.93 -31.02
C ARG A 597 6.29 32.75 -31.29
N ILE A 598 6.64 31.57 -31.77
CA ILE A 598 7.99 31.19 -32.19
C ILE A 598 7.91 30.91 -33.68
N ARG A 599 8.54 31.76 -34.50
CA ARG A 599 8.58 31.60 -35.95
C ARG A 599 9.93 30.97 -36.34
N LEU A 600 9.87 29.83 -37.01
CA LEU A 600 11.02 29.16 -37.63
C LEU A 600 10.95 29.34 -39.13
N SER A 601 11.99 29.89 -39.73
CA SER A 601 12.08 30.15 -41.18
C SER A 601 13.32 29.46 -41.73
N PRO A 602 13.22 28.23 -42.25
CA PRO A 602 14.39 27.47 -42.68
C PRO A 602 14.89 27.93 -44.05
N ASP A 603 16.20 27.85 -44.30
CA ASP A 603 16.77 28.14 -45.63
C ASP A 603 16.61 26.93 -46.58
N SER A 604 16.55 25.72 -46.02
CA SER A 604 16.36 24.45 -46.72
C SER A 604 15.60 23.46 -45.82
N THR A 605 15.69 22.14 -46.02
CA THR A 605 15.16 21.22 -45.00
C THR A 605 15.99 21.36 -43.73
N ALA A 606 15.33 21.62 -42.61
CA ALA A 606 15.98 21.86 -41.32
C ALA A 606 15.36 21.00 -40.21
N ASP A 607 16.23 20.43 -39.37
CA ASP A 607 15.85 19.83 -38.10
C ASP A 607 15.62 20.94 -37.08
N TYR A 608 14.59 20.80 -36.25
CA TYR A 608 14.29 21.74 -35.19
C TYR A 608 13.96 21.05 -33.86
N SER A 609 14.21 21.77 -32.76
CA SER A 609 13.72 21.40 -31.44
C SER A 609 13.32 22.65 -30.66
N ILE A 610 12.11 22.67 -30.10
CA ILE A 610 11.58 23.76 -29.29
C ILE A 610 11.20 23.21 -27.92
N ARG A 611 11.55 23.97 -26.88
CA ARG A 611 10.98 23.84 -25.56
C ARG A 611 10.55 25.21 -25.05
N SER A 612 9.38 25.28 -24.44
CA SER A 612 8.99 26.42 -23.62
C SER A 612 8.59 25.94 -22.24
N ASP A 613 9.05 26.64 -21.21
CA ASP A 613 8.66 26.44 -19.83
C ASP A 613 8.04 27.73 -19.28
N ILE A 614 7.01 27.60 -18.45
CA ILE A 614 6.37 28.73 -17.77
C ILE A 614 6.39 28.46 -16.27
N SER A 615 6.80 29.48 -15.50
CA SER A 615 6.63 29.50 -14.04
C SER A 615 5.39 30.28 -13.66
N SER A 616 4.50 29.68 -12.87
CA SER A 616 3.29 30.34 -12.41
C SER A 616 2.76 29.72 -11.12
N GLU A 617 1.73 30.35 -10.55
CA GLU A 617 1.06 29.88 -9.32
C GLU A 617 0.16 28.66 -9.59
N THR A 618 -0.36 28.53 -10.82
CA THR A 618 -1.12 27.38 -11.29
C THR A 618 -0.18 26.38 -11.97
N TYR A 619 -0.14 25.14 -11.51
CA TYR A 619 0.69 24.08 -12.07
C TYR A 619 0.03 22.71 -11.84
N ILE A 620 0.47 21.72 -12.61
CA ILE A 620 0.08 20.32 -12.47
C ILE A 620 0.81 19.73 -11.26
N LYS A 621 0.08 19.36 -10.21
CA LYS A 621 0.65 18.65 -9.06
C LYS A 621 0.86 17.17 -9.36
N ALA A 622 -0.10 16.54 -10.03
CA ALA A 622 -0.01 15.13 -10.40
C ALA A 622 -0.89 14.81 -11.62
N VAL A 623 -0.43 13.86 -12.42
CA VAL A 623 -1.25 13.10 -13.37
C VAL A 623 -1.05 11.64 -13.02
N ARG A 624 -2.14 10.88 -12.87
CA ARG A 624 -2.10 9.46 -12.52
C ARG A 624 -2.92 8.68 -13.53
N PHE A 625 -2.34 7.60 -14.04
CA PHE A 625 -3.08 6.59 -14.79
C PHE A 625 -3.39 5.43 -13.86
N LEU A 626 -4.66 5.08 -13.77
CA LEU A 626 -5.18 4.05 -12.89
C LEU A 626 -6.01 3.03 -13.68
N ASP A 627 -6.27 1.88 -13.07
CA ASP A 627 -7.25 0.92 -13.58
C ASP A 627 -8.59 1.64 -13.79
N PRO A 628 -9.29 1.45 -14.92
CA PRO A 628 -10.60 2.06 -15.16
C PRO A 628 -11.66 1.58 -14.17
N THR A 629 -11.46 0.41 -13.58
CA THR A 629 -12.33 -0.19 -12.58
C THR A 629 -11.58 -0.33 -11.27
N PRO A 630 -12.20 0.06 -10.15
CA PRO A 630 -11.54 -0.14 -8.87
C PRO A 630 -11.56 -1.65 -8.60
N THR A 631 -10.39 -2.21 -8.33
CA THR A 631 -10.21 -3.62 -7.98
C THR A 631 -10.30 -3.76 -6.48
N GLY A 632 -10.97 -4.80 -6.00
CA GLY A 632 -11.31 -4.92 -4.59
C GLY A 632 -12.50 -5.85 -4.41
N LYS A 633 -12.80 -6.27 -3.17
CA LYS A 633 -14.11 -6.85 -2.86
C LYS A 633 -15.04 -5.68 -2.74
N PHE A 634 -16.32 -5.98 -2.92
CA PHE A 634 -17.38 -5.00 -2.81
C PHE A 634 -17.25 -4.15 -1.53
N GLY A 635 -17.15 -2.84 -1.69
CA GLY A 635 -16.96 -1.90 -0.59
C GLY A 635 -15.51 -1.69 -0.15
N HIS A 636 -14.52 -2.34 -0.81
CA HIS A 636 -13.05 -2.37 -0.62
C HIS A 636 -12.25 -2.03 -1.87
N GLU A 637 -12.91 -1.44 -2.85
CA GLU A 637 -12.32 -1.20 -4.16
C GLU A 637 -11.41 0.02 -4.15
N GLY A 638 -10.24 -0.15 -4.75
CA GLY A 638 -9.29 0.91 -5.02
C GLY A 638 -8.86 0.85 -6.48
N TYR A 639 -8.62 1.99 -7.09
CA TYR A 639 -8.06 2.04 -8.44
C TYR A 639 -6.58 1.72 -8.37
N GLN A 640 -6.17 0.67 -9.06
CA GLN A 640 -4.76 0.31 -9.16
C GLN A 640 -4.00 1.39 -9.94
N ASN A 641 -2.96 1.98 -9.35
CA ASN A 641 -2.13 2.98 -10.01
C ASN A 641 -1.08 2.32 -10.92
N TYR A 642 -1.01 2.78 -12.17
CA TYR A 642 -0.05 2.38 -13.19
C TYR A 642 1.12 3.39 -13.35
N GLY A 643 1.09 4.51 -12.63
CA GLY A 643 2.14 5.52 -12.69
C GLY A 643 2.27 6.16 -14.07
N ASN A 644 3.52 6.28 -14.55
CA ASN A 644 3.86 6.79 -15.88
C ASN A 644 3.86 5.70 -16.97
N GLU A 645 3.41 4.49 -16.62
CA GLU A 645 3.37 3.34 -17.52
C GLU A 645 1.95 2.73 -17.57
N PRO A 646 0.95 3.48 -18.08
CA PRO A 646 -0.43 3.00 -18.22
C PRO A 646 -0.52 1.71 -19.02
N VAL A 647 -1.62 0.98 -18.91
CA VAL A 647 -1.84 -0.21 -19.75
C VAL A 647 -2.39 0.19 -21.12
N VAL A 648 -2.13 -0.61 -22.16
CA VAL A 648 -2.81 -0.42 -23.46
C VAL A 648 -4.33 -0.60 -23.29
N GLY A 649 -5.12 0.24 -23.95
CA GLY A 649 -6.58 0.24 -23.81
C GLY A 649 -7.07 1.13 -22.68
N GLN A 650 -8.13 0.72 -21.98
CA GLN A 650 -8.88 1.60 -21.10
C GLN A 650 -8.11 1.88 -19.78
N ASN A 651 -7.99 3.16 -19.43
CA ASN A 651 -7.39 3.65 -18.20
C ASN A 651 -8.28 4.74 -17.59
N ARG A 652 -8.29 4.85 -16.27
CA ARG A 652 -8.73 6.06 -15.57
C ARG A 652 -7.56 7.04 -15.51
N ILE A 653 -7.78 8.30 -15.85
CA ILE A 653 -6.81 9.38 -15.67
C ILE A 653 -7.30 10.28 -14.54
N GLU A 654 -6.43 10.58 -13.59
CA GLU A 654 -6.66 11.57 -12.54
C GLU A 654 -5.67 12.71 -12.66
N LEU A 655 -6.16 13.93 -12.50
CA LEU A 655 -5.40 15.17 -12.58
C LEU A 655 -5.57 15.93 -11.27
N VAL A 656 -4.46 16.38 -10.70
CA VAL A 656 -4.43 17.29 -9.55
C VAL A 656 -3.73 18.58 -9.95
N LEU A 657 -4.39 19.71 -9.76
CA LEU A 657 -3.86 21.05 -10.01
C LEU A 657 -3.58 21.79 -8.71
N SER A 658 -2.70 22.79 -8.75
CA SER A 658 -2.36 23.59 -7.57
C SER A 658 -3.40 24.65 -7.19
N GLN A 659 -4.24 25.05 -8.14
CA GLN A 659 -5.26 26.08 -8.00
C GLN A 659 -6.61 25.57 -8.49
N GLY A 660 -7.68 26.19 -7.98
CA GLY A 660 -9.05 25.81 -8.30
C GLY A 660 -9.43 26.09 -9.75
N MET A 661 -9.84 25.06 -10.50
CA MET A 661 -10.33 25.15 -11.87
C MET A 661 -11.78 24.65 -11.96
N ILE A 662 -12.50 25.04 -13.02
CA ILE A 662 -13.90 24.64 -13.27
C ILE A 662 -14.04 23.63 -14.41
N GLU A 663 -13.10 23.63 -15.36
CA GLU A 663 -13.05 22.74 -16.52
C GLU A 663 -11.61 22.26 -16.72
N ALA A 664 -11.44 20.99 -17.06
CA ALA A 664 -10.14 20.43 -17.46
C ALA A 664 -10.30 19.35 -18.53
N SER A 665 -9.33 19.28 -19.43
CA SER A 665 -9.20 18.25 -20.47
C SER A 665 -7.74 17.81 -20.56
N ALA A 666 -7.52 16.53 -20.86
CA ALA A 666 -6.21 15.97 -21.13
C ALA A 666 -6.10 15.53 -22.60
N PHE A 667 -4.95 15.78 -23.22
CA PHE A 667 -4.64 15.39 -24.59
C PHE A 667 -3.42 14.49 -24.58
N LEU A 668 -3.54 13.29 -25.13
CA LEU A 668 -2.41 12.40 -25.41
C LEU A 668 -1.89 12.75 -26.80
N LEU A 669 -0.61 13.10 -26.91
CA LEU A 669 0.04 13.44 -28.18
C LEU A 669 1.22 12.52 -28.48
N ASP A 670 1.47 12.28 -29.75
CA ASP A 670 2.68 11.60 -30.22
C ASP A 670 3.92 12.50 -30.10
N ARG A 671 5.04 12.05 -30.66
CA ARG A 671 6.33 12.76 -30.59
C ARG A 671 6.33 14.03 -31.44
N GLU A 672 5.58 14.04 -32.53
CA GLU A 672 5.44 15.12 -33.50
C GLU A 672 4.42 16.19 -33.04
N GLY A 673 3.65 15.87 -31.98
CA GLY A 673 2.63 16.73 -31.40
C GLY A 673 1.25 16.58 -32.04
N ALA A 674 0.99 15.49 -32.76
CA ALA A 674 -0.35 15.15 -33.21
C ALA A 674 -1.16 14.56 -32.04
N VAL A 675 -2.44 14.94 -31.97
CA VAL A 675 -3.34 14.45 -30.91
C VAL A 675 -3.74 13.02 -31.21
N LEU A 676 -3.27 12.08 -30.38
CA LEU A 676 -3.68 10.68 -30.38
C LEU A 676 -5.06 10.50 -29.74
N LYS A 677 -5.31 11.22 -28.63
CA LYS A 677 -6.58 11.13 -27.89
C LYS A 677 -6.86 12.42 -27.12
N GLU A 678 -8.13 12.80 -27.07
CA GLU A 678 -8.64 13.85 -26.19
C GLU A 678 -9.55 13.23 -25.13
N VAL A 679 -9.41 13.71 -23.89
CA VAL A 679 -10.14 13.24 -22.72
C VAL A 679 -10.74 14.43 -22.01
N GLN A 680 -12.06 14.48 -21.92
CA GLN A 680 -12.76 15.45 -21.09
C GLN A 680 -12.78 14.95 -19.65
N LEU A 681 -12.30 15.77 -18.71
CA LEU A 681 -12.19 15.38 -17.31
C LEU A 681 -13.39 15.93 -16.51
N SER A 682 -13.96 15.06 -15.70
CA SER A 682 -15.02 15.40 -14.74
C SER A 682 -14.39 15.97 -13.48
N ARG A 683 -14.99 17.04 -12.96
CA ARG A 683 -14.52 17.73 -11.76
C ARG A 683 -14.96 16.95 -10.50
N GLU A 684 -14.00 16.48 -9.71
CA GLU A 684 -14.26 15.83 -8.41
C GLU A 684 -14.35 16.90 -7.30
N ASN A 685 -13.44 17.86 -7.34
CA ASN A 685 -13.43 19.08 -6.53
C ASN A 685 -12.70 20.20 -7.28
N ASP A 686 -12.46 21.35 -6.63
CA ASP A 686 -11.84 22.50 -7.28
C ASP A 686 -10.45 22.22 -7.88
N THR A 687 -9.66 21.32 -7.31
CA THR A 687 -8.29 21.01 -7.76
C THR A 687 -8.14 19.65 -8.42
N ASN A 688 -9.12 18.75 -8.26
CA ASN A 688 -9.03 17.35 -8.68
C ASN A 688 -10.04 17.03 -9.77
N PHE A 689 -9.57 16.36 -10.81
CA PHE A 689 -10.36 15.96 -11.96
C PHE A 689 -10.08 14.49 -12.31
N SER A 690 -11.07 13.80 -12.85
CA SER A 690 -10.93 12.41 -13.29
C SER A 690 -11.65 12.15 -14.61
N GLY A 691 -11.18 11.16 -15.36
CA GLY A 691 -11.83 10.71 -16.59
C GLY A 691 -11.39 9.31 -16.96
N VAL A 692 -12.01 8.74 -17.98
CA VAL A 692 -11.62 7.43 -18.54
C VAL A 692 -11.23 7.62 -20.00
N THR A 693 -10.12 7.02 -20.40
CA THR A 693 -9.58 7.12 -21.75
C THR A 693 -8.97 5.82 -22.22
N ASP A 694 -8.96 5.61 -23.53
CA ASP A 694 -8.13 4.60 -24.15
C ASP A 694 -6.72 5.16 -24.39
N VAL A 695 -5.71 4.38 -24.04
CA VAL A 695 -4.29 4.64 -24.28
C VAL A 695 -3.82 3.67 -25.37
N THR A 696 -3.09 4.18 -26.36
CA THR A 696 -2.52 3.35 -27.44
C THR A 696 -1.23 2.67 -26.98
N ALA A 697 -0.64 1.79 -27.79
CA ALA A 697 0.69 1.23 -27.50
C ALA A 697 1.85 2.22 -27.73
N GLU A 698 1.53 3.41 -28.27
CA GLU A 698 2.54 4.42 -28.60
C GLU A 698 2.87 5.25 -27.35
N THR A 699 4.16 5.56 -27.18
CA THR A 699 4.62 6.46 -26.14
C THR A 699 4.05 7.87 -26.38
N ALA A 700 3.41 8.47 -25.38
CA ALA A 700 2.66 9.70 -25.56
C ALA A 700 3.01 10.76 -24.52
N ARG A 701 2.79 12.03 -24.86
CA ARG A 701 2.85 13.16 -23.93
C ARG A 701 1.45 13.57 -23.51
N VAL A 702 1.30 14.00 -22.26
CA VAL A 702 0.02 14.49 -21.75
C VAL A 702 0.03 16.01 -21.72
N VAL A 703 -0.89 16.65 -22.43
CA VAL A 703 -1.14 18.09 -22.35
C VAL A 703 -2.43 18.32 -21.60
N ILE A 704 -2.38 19.15 -20.57
CA ILE A 704 -3.52 19.56 -19.77
C ILE A 704 -3.95 20.94 -20.22
N LYS A 705 -5.25 21.07 -20.53
CA LYS A 705 -5.91 22.36 -20.73
C LYS A 705 -6.98 22.51 -19.67
N ALA A 706 -6.99 23.63 -18.98
CA ALA A 706 -7.99 23.91 -17.94
C ALA A 706 -8.45 25.37 -17.98
N LYS A 707 -9.62 25.63 -17.40
CA LYS A 707 -10.14 26.99 -17.19
C LYS A 707 -10.56 27.22 -15.76
N ASN A 708 -10.32 28.43 -15.27
CA ASN A 708 -10.85 28.90 -14.00
C ASN A 708 -12.22 29.59 -14.15
N ALA A 709 -12.82 29.98 -13.03
CA ALA A 709 -14.12 30.66 -13.01
C ALA A 709 -14.16 31.99 -13.80
N SER A 710 -13.01 32.62 -14.01
CA SER A 710 -12.85 33.84 -14.83
C SER A 710 -12.60 33.54 -16.31
N ASN A 711 -12.77 32.28 -16.74
CA ASN A 711 -12.51 31.81 -18.10
C ASN A 711 -11.05 32.02 -18.58
N GLN A 712 -10.11 32.14 -17.64
CA GLN A 712 -8.69 32.21 -17.96
C GLN A 712 -8.18 30.81 -18.27
N LEU A 713 -7.44 30.69 -19.38
CA LEU A 713 -6.88 29.44 -19.87
C LEU A 713 -5.57 29.11 -19.14
N PHE A 714 -5.43 27.85 -18.77
CA PHE A 714 -4.20 27.22 -18.33
C PHE A 714 -3.87 26.09 -19.31
N GLU A 715 -2.64 26.05 -19.81
CA GLU A 715 -2.17 25.00 -20.70
C GLU A 715 -0.75 24.59 -20.32
N ARG A 716 -0.55 23.32 -19.97
CA ARG A 716 0.74 22.76 -19.58
C ARG A 716 0.92 21.33 -20.07
N ILE A 717 2.17 20.96 -20.33
CA ILE A 717 2.59 19.61 -20.64
C ILE A 717 3.02 18.96 -19.32
N TYR A 718 2.50 17.76 -19.06
CA TYR A 718 3.08 16.89 -18.04
C TYR A 718 4.44 16.43 -18.55
N ALA A 719 5.51 16.82 -17.85
CA ALA A 719 6.87 16.78 -18.38
C ALA A 719 7.29 15.38 -18.88
N ILE A 720 6.83 14.34 -18.19
CA ILE A 720 7.27 12.97 -18.42
C ILE A 720 6.40 12.30 -19.45
N GLN A 721 7.05 11.57 -20.36
CA GLN A 721 6.37 10.79 -21.38
C GLN A 721 5.80 9.51 -20.77
N ILE A 722 4.52 9.24 -21.05
CA ILE A 722 3.91 7.97 -20.67
C ILE A 722 4.35 6.86 -21.61
N SER A 723 4.63 5.69 -21.05
CA SER A 723 5.12 4.51 -21.79
C SER A 723 4.17 3.35 -21.57
N PRO A 724 3.16 3.17 -22.45
CA PRO A 724 2.12 2.19 -22.22
C PRO A 724 2.64 0.74 -22.23
N ARG A 725 2.21 -0.08 -21.27
CA ARG A 725 2.54 -1.51 -21.17
C ARG A 725 1.52 -2.37 -21.89
N SER A 726 1.99 -3.39 -22.60
CA SER A 726 1.09 -4.33 -23.30
C SER A 726 0.57 -5.45 -22.41
N PHE A 727 1.20 -5.71 -21.26
CA PHE A 727 0.78 -6.73 -20.29
C PHE A 727 1.16 -6.35 -18.85
N LEU A 728 0.58 -7.07 -17.87
CA LEU A 728 0.96 -6.99 -16.46
C LEU A 728 1.15 -8.38 -15.86
N LEU A 729 2.26 -8.55 -15.14
CA LEU A 729 2.58 -9.65 -14.25
C LEU A 729 2.48 -9.18 -12.79
N GLU A 730 1.65 -9.84 -11.99
CA GLU A 730 1.39 -9.48 -10.59
C GLU A 730 1.44 -10.71 -9.68
N LEU A 731 2.02 -10.61 -8.49
CA LEU A 731 1.95 -11.68 -7.50
C LEU A 731 0.51 -11.79 -6.98
N ALA A 732 -0.08 -12.98 -7.11
CA ALA A 732 -1.41 -13.29 -6.61
C ALA A 732 -1.36 -13.90 -5.21
N ASN A 733 -0.38 -14.77 -4.93
CA ASN A 733 -0.17 -15.41 -3.64
C ASN A 733 1.27 -16.00 -3.58
N ALA A 734 1.87 -16.06 -2.40
CA ALA A 734 3.11 -16.78 -2.14
C ALA A 734 2.92 -17.72 -0.94
N SER A 735 3.42 -18.94 -1.07
CA SER A 735 3.56 -19.86 0.07
C SER A 735 4.60 -19.32 1.04
N GLU A 736 4.47 -19.63 2.33
CA GLU A 736 5.57 -19.45 3.28
C GLU A 736 6.72 -20.37 2.86
N LEU A 737 7.91 -19.80 2.70
CA LEU A 737 9.10 -20.54 2.26
C LEU A 737 9.91 -20.94 3.49
N MET A 738 10.14 -22.26 3.63
CA MET A 738 10.89 -22.83 4.75
C MET A 738 12.27 -23.31 4.30
N PRO A 739 13.26 -23.40 5.21
CA PRO A 739 14.57 -23.98 4.90
C PRO A 739 14.45 -25.41 4.37
N ASN A 740 15.27 -25.78 3.37
CA ASN A 740 15.28 -27.13 2.77
C ASN A 740 13.92 -27.64 2.27
N ALA A 741 12.96 -26.74 1.97
CA ALA A 741 11.62 -27.09 1.55
C ALA A 741 11.29 -26.55 0.15
N THR A 742 10.16 -27.00 -0.40
CA THR A 742 9.59 -26.46 -1.63
C THR A 742 8.29 -25.73 -1.32
N GLY A 743 8.22 -24.45 -1.70
CA GLY A 743 6.99 -23.66 -1.70
C GLY A 743 6.64 -23.18 -3.11
N GLN A 744 5.54 -22.43 -3.23
CA GLN A 744 5.04 -22.00 -4.53
C GLN A 744 4.69 -20.50 -4.54
N LEU A 745 5.14 -19.80 -5.58
CA LEU A 745 4.71 -18.45 -5.93
C LEU A 745 3.67 -18.52 -7.04
N ARG A 746 2.56 -17.80 -6.89
CA ARG A 746 1.48 -17.72 -7.89
C ARG A 746 1.36 -16.31 -8.40
N PHE A 747 1.41 -16.16 -9.71
CA PHE A 747 1.32 -14.90 -10.42
C PHE A 747 0.07 -14.85 -11.29
N LYS A 748 -0.44 -13.65 -11.49
CA LYS A 748 -1.46 -13.32 -12.47
C LYS A 748 -0.78 -12.56 -13.62
N LEU A 749 -0.89 -13.10 -14.83
CA LEU A 749 -0.45 -12.46 -16.07
C LEU A 749 -1.67 -12.04 -16.88
N LYS A 750 -1.76 -10.76 -17.25
CA LYS A 750 -2.87 -10.19 -18.02
C LYS A 750 -2.35 -9.48 -19.27
N ASN A 751 -2.91 -9.81 -20.43
CA ASN A 751 -2.60 -9.16 -21.71
C ASN A 751 -3.61 -8.02 -22.00
N PHE A 752 -3.12 -6.85 -22.41
CA PHE A 752 -3.93 -5.68 -22.76
C PHE A 752 -3.89 -5.33 -24.26
N ASP A 753 -2.89 -5.86 -24.97
CA ASP A 753 -2.70 -5.66 -26.42
C ASP A 753 -3.30 -6.84 -27.21
N LEU A 754 -3.02 -6.89 -28.51
CA LEU A 754 -3.37 -8.02 -29.37
C LEU A 754 -2.84 -9.35 -28.81
N LYS A 755 -3.43 -10.45 -29.29
CA LYS A 755 -3.05 -11.81 -28.89
C LYS A 755 -1.54 -12.01 -28.99
N ASP A 756 -0.93 -12.49 -27.91
CA ASP A 756 0.52 -12.70 -27.82
C ASP A 756 0.87 -13.95 -26.99
N THR A 757 2.10 -14.42 -27.09
CA THR A 757 2.67 -15.53 -26.32
C THR A 757 3.78 -15.02 -25.41
N TYR A 758 3.73 -15.45 -24.15
CA TYR A 758 4.61 -15.01 -23.07
C TYR A 758 5.46 -16.16 -22.59
N THR A 759 6.77 -15.93 -22.50
CA THR A 759 7.72 -16.86 -21.86
C THR A 759 8.00 -16.39 -20.44
N ILE A 760 7.90 -17.28 -19.46
CA ILE A 760 8.19 -16.98 -18.06
C ILE A 760 9.53 -17.59 -17.67
N THR A 761 10.46 -16.76 -17.21
CA THR A 761 11.78 -17.18 -16.74
C THR A 761 12.01 -16.76 -15.30
N THR A 762 12.84 -17.51 -14.58
CA THR A 762 13.14 -17.29 -13.18
C THR A 762 14.64 -17.26 -12.93
N GLN A 763 15.08 -16.39 -12.02
CA GLN A 763 16.45 -16.31 -11.56
C GLN A 763 16.47 -16.13 -10.04
N SER A 764 17.43 -16.73 -9.35
CA SER A 764 17.68 -16.54 -7.92
C SER A 764 19.08 -15.95 -7.69
N ASP A 765 19.25 -15.27 -6.56
CA ASP A 765 20.53 -14.75 -6.09
C ASP A 765 21.38 -15.82 -5.36
N ALA A 766 20.74 -16.79 -4.72
CA ALA A 766 21.39 -17.90 -4.02
C ALA A 766 21.37 -19.18 -4.85
N ALA A 767 22.55 -19.81 -5.02
CA ALA A 767 22.70 -21.06 -5.78
C ALA A 767 21.86 -22.23 -5.22
N ASN A 768 21.57 -22.21 -3.92
CA ASN A 768 20.76 -23.22 -3.23
C ASN A 768 19.25 -22.93 -3.32
N VAL A 769 18.85 -21.71 -3.69
CA VAL A 769 17.47 -21.35 -3.99
C VAL A 769 17.23 -21.58 -5.48
N GLN A 770 16.35 -22.50 -5.83
CA GLN A 770 15.98 -22.80 -7.21
C GLN A 770 14.51 -22.49 -7.43
N ALA A 771 14.23 -21.56 -8.33
CA ALA A 771 12.90 -21.30 -8.85
C ALA A 771 12.83 -21.84 -10.28
N ILE A 772 11.89 -22.73 -10.56
CA ILE A 772 11.74 -23.33 -11.89
C ILE A 772 10.40 -22.90 -12.49
N SER A 773 10.47 -22.22 -13.63
CA SER A 773 9.33 -21.95 -14.51
C SER A 773 9.71 -22.31 -15.94
N ASN A 774 8.96 -23.22 -16.57
CA ASN A 774 9.08 -23.56 -18.00
C ASN A 774 7.71 -23.39 -18.67
N GLN A 775 7.07 -22.25 -18.43
CA GLN A 775 5.70 -21.99 -18.90
C GLN A 775 5.72 -20.97 -20.04
N GLU A 776 5.16 -21.37 -21.17
CA GLU A 776 4.69 -20.47 -22.22
C GLU A 776 3.17 -20.33 -22.09
N VAL A 777 2.69 -19.10 -22.14
CA VAL A 777 1.26 -18.79 -22.03
C VAL A 777 0.85 -17.93 -23.22
N THR A 778 -0.15 -18.35 -23.98
CA THR A 778 -0.75 -17.51 -25.03
C THR A 778 -2.04 -16.88 -24.52
N LEU A 779 -2.13 -15.55 -24.57
CA LEU A 779 -3.28 -14.79 -24.09
C LEU A 779 -3.89 -13.94 -25.21
N ASP A 780 -5.20 -14.01 -25.37
CA ASP A 780 -5.95 -13.05 -26.19
C ASP A 780 -6.06 -11.69 -25.47
N ARG A 781 -6.47 -10.65 -26.20
CA ARG A 781 -6.62 -9.29 -25.64
C ARG A 781 -7.56 -9.27 -24.43
N ASN A 782 -7.15 -8.60 -23.37
CA ASN A 782 -7.86 -8.46 -22.09
C ASN A 782 -8.16 -9.79 -21.38
N THR A 783 -7.40 -10.84 -21.67
CA THR A 783 -7.47 -12.12 -20.94
C THR A 783 -6.32 -12.28 -19.97
N GLU A 784 -6.51 -13.14 -18.97
CA GLU A 784 -5.54 -13.39 -17.91
C GLU A 784 -5.30 -14.89 -17.69
N ALA A 785 -4.12 -15.23 -17.19
CA ALA A 785 -3.75 -16.56 -16.73
C ALA A 785 -3.08 -16.52 -15.36
N GLN A 786 -3.20 -17.63 -14.63
CA GLN A 786 -2.46 -17.87 -13.40
C GLN A 786 -1.20 -18.70 -13.72
N ILE A 787 -0.06 -18.22 -13.28
CA ILE A 787 1.26 -18.86 -13.42
C ILE A 787 1.68 -19.34 -12.04
N SER A 788 2.17 -20.57 -11.94
CA SER A 788 2.70 -21.12 -10.70
C SER A 788 4.17 -21.45 -10.86
N ILE A 789 4.97 -21.00 -9.91
CA ILE A 789 6.43 -21.16 -9.88
C ILE A 789 6.78 -21.88 -8.59
N ASP A 790 7.36 -23.07 -8.73
CA ASP A 790 7.85 -23.83 -7.60
C ASP A 790 9.24 -23.33 -7.21
N VAL A 791 9.42 -23.09 -5.92
CA VAL A 791 10.63 -22.55 -5.31
C VAL A 791 11.15 -23.54 -4.29
N THR A 792 12.35 -24.06 -4.51
CA THR A 792 13.06 -24.95 -3.59
C THR A 792 14.22 -24.19 -2.96
N THR A 793 14.30 -24.15 -1.64
CA THR A 793 15.23 -23.26 -0.92
C THR A 793 16.58 -23.91 -0.60
N GLY A 794 16.65 -25.25 -0.55
CA GLY A 794 17.88 -25.99 -0.23
C GLY A 794 18.56 -25.52 1.07
N GLU A 795 19.87 -25.71 1.17
CA GLU A 795 20.71 -25.22 2.26
C GLU A 795 21.05 -23.72 2.09
N ALA A 796 20.06 -22.89 1.82
CA ALA A 796 20.25 -21.45 1.74
C ALA A 796 20.52 -20.84 3.13
N GLN A 797 21.23 -19.70 3.15
CA GLN A 797 21.63 -19.04 4.39
C GLN A 797 20.39 -18.59 5.19
N LEU A 798 20.33 -18.99 6.46
CA LEU A 798 19.25 -18.59 7.38
C LEU A 798 19.43 -17.15 7.86
N ASN A 799 18.33 -16.51 8.23
CA ASN A 799 18.27 -15.13 8.72
C ASN A 799 18.92 -14.12 7.77
N ALA A 800 18.89 -14.43 6.47
CA ALA A 800 19.34 -13.61 5.37
C ALA A 800 18.20 -13.49 4.35
N GLN A 801 18.17 -12.35 3.65
CA GLN A 801 17.23 -12.13 2.56
C GLN A 801 17.72 -12.83 1.30
N HIS A 802 16.78 -13.52 0.65
CA HIS A 802 16.95 -14.16 -0.65
C HIS A 802 16.03 -13.50 -1.66
N LEU A 803 16.44 -13.45 -2.92
CA LEU A 803 15.72 -12.81 -4.01
C LEU A 803 15.44 -13.80 -5.14
N ILE A 804 14.19 -13.82 -5.58
CA ILE A 804 13.76 -14.48 -6.82
C ILE A 804 13.23 -13.43 -7.79
N LEU A 805 13.85 -13.38 -8.96
CA LEU A 805 13.40 -12.59 -10.10
C LEU A 805 12.50 -13.46 -10.97
N VAL A 806 11.29 -12.98 -11.24
CA VAL A 806 10.33 -13.62 -12.14
C VAL A 806 10.08 -12.71 -13.32
N THR A 807 10.52 -13.10 -14.52
CA THR A 807 10.40 -12.28 -15.72
C THR A 807 9.42 -12.90 -16.70
N ALA A 808 8.42 -12.12 -17.13
CA ALA A 808 7.56 -12.43 -18.27
C ALA A 808 8.06 -11.66 -19.49
N THR A 809 8.23 -12.36 -20.62
CA THR A 809 8.67 -11.77 -21.90
C THR A 809 7.66 -12.07 -23.00
N ASN A 810 7.16 -11.07 -23.72
CA ASN A 810 6.25 -11.26 -24.85
C ASN A 810 7.00 -11.51 -26.18
N SER A 811 6.29 -11.78 -27.28
CA SER A 811 6.94 -12.06 -28.58
C SER A 811 7.67 -10.86 -29.20
N LYS A 812 7.34 -9.64 -28.75
CA LYS A 812 8.00 -8.39 -29.16
C LYS A 812 9.28 -8.10 -28.36
N GLY A 813 9.60 -8.92 -27.35
CA GLY A 813 10.74 -8.73 -26.47
C GLY A 813 10.50 -7.73 -25.32
N GLU A 814 9.26 -7.27 -25.11
CA GLU A 814 8.90 -6.50 -23.91
C GLU A 814 8.94 -7.43 -22.69
N GLN A 815 9.59 -6.96 -21.63
CA GLN A 815 9.81 -7.72 -20.41
C GLN A 815 9.21 -7.02 -19.20
N GLN A 816 8.61 -7.78 -18.29
CA GLN A 816 8.30 -7.33 -16.95
C GLN A 816 8.86 -8.31 -15.94
N THR A 817 9.67 -7.79 -15.01
CA THR A 817 10.28 -8.57 -13.93
C THR A 817 9.63 -8.22 -12.60
N PHE A 818 9.29 -9.23 -11.82
CA PHE A 818 8.82 -9.14 -10.44
C PHE A 818 9.92 -9.65 -9.50
N ASN A 819 10.17 -8.91 -8.43
CA ASN A 819 11.18 -9.23 -7.43
C ASN A 819 10.48 -9.80 -6.19
N TYR A 820 10.67 -11.08 -5.90
CA TYR A 820 10.15 -11.71 -4.68
C TYR A 820 11.29 -11.89 -3.67
N VAL A 821 11.27 -11.09 -2.62
CA VAL A 821 12.23 -11.17 -1.50
C VAL A 821 11.60 -11.95 -0.36
N PHE A 822 12.33 -12.89 0.20
CA PHE A 822 11.91 -13.67 1.36
C PHE A 822 13.08 -13.92 2.31
N GLU A 823 12.78 -14.19 3.57
CA GLU A 823 13.77 -14.59 4.57
C GLU A 823 13.48 -16.03 4.98
N LEU A 824 14.55 -16.80 5.18
CA LEU A 824 14.47 -18.14 5.73
C LEU A 824 14.82 -18.06 7.20
N ASP A 825 13.79 -18.15 8.05
CA ASP A 825 14.00 -18.20 9.49
C ASP A 825 14.57 -19.56 9.90
N LYS A 826 15.40 -19.56 10.94
CA LYS A 826 15.91 -20.79 11.53
C LYS A 826 14.77 -21.60 12.15
N ASP A 827 14.85 -22.91 11.97
CA ASP A 827 14.02 -23.93 12.64
C ASP A 827 15.03 -24.84 13.36
N THR A 828 15.20 -24.63 14.66
CA THR A 828 16.26 -25.26 15.45
C THR A 828 15.99 -26.74 15.70
N ASP A 829 14.74 -27.12 15.85
CA ASP A 829 14.34 -28.47 16.25
C ASP A 829 13.76 -29.30 15.09
N ASN A 830 13.62 -28.70 13.90
CA ASN A 830 13.22 -29.27 12.62
C ASN A 830 11.80 -29.86 12.62
N ASP A 831 10.91 -29.25 13.39
CA ASP A 831 9.53 -29.69 13.49
C ASP A 831 8.64 -29.14 12.35
N GLY A 832 9.17 -28.19 11.56
CA GLY A 832 8.52 -27.54 10.43
C GLY A 832 7.91 -26.17 10.75
N ILE A 833 8.12 -25.63 11.95
CA ILE A 833 7.78 -24.26 12.36
C ILE A 833 9.09 -23.52 12.66
N SER A 834 9.16 -22.21 12.34
CA SER A 834 10.40 -21.46 12.59
C SER A 834 10.54 -21.07 14.06
N ASP A 835 11.78 -20.96 14.55
CA ASP A 835 12.12 -20.45 15.90
C ASP A 835 11.33 -19.18 16.19
N ARG A 836 11.26 -18.27 15.20
CA ARG A 836 10.51 -17.02 15.34
C ARG A 836 9.03 -17.27 15.60
N ILE A 837 8.37 -18.22 14.97
CA ILE A 837 6.94 -18.49 15.24
C ILE A 837 6.75 -19.10 16.63
N GLU A 838 7.70 -19.90 17.10
CA GLU A 838 7.65 -20.61 18.38
C GLU A 838 8.08 -19.77 19.59
N GLN A 839 8.73 -18.63 19.35
CA GLN A 839 9.08 -17.62 20.35
C GLN A 839 7.87 -16.78 20.80
N GLY A 840 6.73 -17.44 21.00
CA GLY A 840 5.43 -16.87 21.36
C GLY A 840 4.68 -16.27 20.17
N GLY A 841 3.41 -15.93 20.37
CA GLY A 841 2.49 -15.43 19.33
C GLY A 841 2.88 -14.14 18.61
N TYR A 842 4.06 -13.59 18.83
CA TYR A 842 4.58 -12.48 18.04
C TYR A 842 6.04 -12.68 17.62
N GLY A 843 6.66 -13.79 18.01
CA GLY A 843 8.03 -14.16 17.70
C GLY A 843 9.12 -13.30 18.32
N LEU A 844 8.87 -12.85 19.55
CA LEU A 844 9.73 -11.91 20.27
C LEU A 844 10.12 -12.41 21.66
N ASN A 845 9.62 -13.57 22.09
CA ASN A 845 9.95 -14.17 23.36
C ASN A 845 10.86 -15.39 23.15
N PRO A 846 12.19 -15.22 23.15
CA PRO A 846 13.14 -16.33 23.02
C PRO A 846 13.03 -17.36 24.14
N ASP A 847 12.38 -17.01 25.25
CA ASP A 847 12.16 -17.89 26.39
C ASP A 847 10.70 -18.37 26.47
N PHE A 848 9.95 -18.33 25.35
CA PHE A 848 8.57 -18.83 25.33
C PHE A 848 8.55 -20.34 25.57
N ASP A 849 7.88 -20.73 26.64
CA ASP A 849 7.73 -22.10 27.11
C ASP A 849 6.22 -22.33 27.29
N GLY A 850 5.59 -22.84 26.23
CA GLY A 850 4.13 -22.99 26.16
C GLY A 850 3.62 -24.21 26.89
N ASN A 851 4.50 -25.16 27.23
CA ASN A 851 4.15 -26.36 27.99
C ASN A 851 4.53 -26.27 29.50
N ASP A 852 5.16 -25.15 29.89
CA ASP A 852 5.65 -24.82 31.24
C ASP A 852 6.65 -25.88 31.80
N ASP A 853 7.49 -26.48 30.95
CA ASP A 853 8.46 -27.51 31.38
C ASP A 853 9.87 -26.99 31.70
N GLY A 854 10.08 -25.68 31.54
CA GLY A 854 11.31 -24.96 31.84
C GLY A 854 12.28 -24.86 30.67
N ILE A 855 11.90 -25.31 29.48
CA ILE A 855 12.69 -25.24 28.24
C ILE A 855 11.88 -24.45 27.21
N ALA A 856 12.51 -23.55 26.46
CA ALA A 856 11.80 -22.79 25.42
C ALA A 856 11.35 -23.72 24.29
N ASP A 857 10.13 -23.53 23.78
CA ASP A 857 9.48 -24.45 22.84
C ASP A 857 10.31 -24.67 21.58
N TRP A 858 10.88 -23.61 21.00
CA TRP A 858 11.74 -23.66 19.81
C TRP A 858 13.01 -24.52 19.95
N GLN A 859 13.33 -24.96 21.16
CA GLN A 859 14.46 -25.85 21.45
C GLN A 859 14.05 -27.32 21.57
N GLN A 860 12.77 -27.64 21.42
CA GLN A 860 12.19 -28.91 21.80
C GLN A 860 11.47 -29.57 20.63
N ALA A 861 12.15 -30.50 19.94
CA ALA A 861 11.55 -31.23 18.81
C ALA A 861 10.25 -32.02 19.15
N ASN A 862 9.97 -32.22 20.45
CA ASN A 862 8.74 -32.84 20.95
C ASN A 862 7.66 -31.82 21.35
N VAL A 863 7.86 -30.53 21.13
CA VAL A 863 6.91 -29.44 21.40
C VAL A 863 6.78 -28.62 20.12
N VAL A 864 5.60 -28.08 19.84
CA VAL A 864 5.42 -27.11 18.75
C VAL A 864 4.46 -26.00 19.14
N SER A 865 4.85 -24.76 18.89
CA SER A 865 4.07 -23.56 19.22
C SER A 865 3.75 -22.70 18.01
N MET A 866 2.47 -22.59 17.66
CA MET A 866 2.05 -21.85 16.46
C MET A 866 0.64 -21.26 16.59
N PHE A 867 0.32 -20.32 15.70
CA PHE A 867 -1.06 -19.87 15.53
C PHE A 867 -1.90 -20.88 14.77
N SER A 868 -3.20 -20.89 15.08
CA SER A 868 -4.19 -21.39 14.14
C SER A 868 -4.12 -20.64 12.81
N ARG A 869 -4.55 -21.26 11.72
CA ARG A 869 -4.42 -20.68 10.37
C ARG A 869 -5.08 -19.30 10.23
N GLN A 870 -6.24 -19.11 10.84
CA GLN A 870 -7.00 -17.85 10.89
C GLN A 870 -6.58 -16.97 12.07
N LYS A 871 -5.48 -17.32 12.77
CA LYS A 871 -4.91 -16.60 13.91
C LYS A 871 -5.92 -16.33 15.04
N ARG A 872 -6.87 -17.25 15.23
CA ARG A 872 -7.90 -17.16 16.29
C ARG A 872 -7.35 -17.51 17.67
N GLY A 873 -6.21 -18.20 17.72
CA GLY A 873 -5.42 -18.31 18.93
C GLY A 873 -4.07 -19.00 18.71
N TYR A 874 -3.23 -18.89 19.73
CA TYR A 874 -1.89 -19.45 19.79
C TYR A 874 -1.92 -20.74 20.62
N LEU A 875 -1.34 -21.80 20.08
CA LEU A 875 -1.49 -23.16 20.58
C LEU A 875 -0.13 -23.81 20.74
N THR A 876 0.05 -24.58 21.81
CA THR A 876 1.25 -25.42 22.00
C THR A 876 0.86 -26.89 22.05
N TYR A 877 1.54 -27.73 21.30
CA TYR A 877 1.42 -29.19 21.40
C TYR A 877 2.70 -29.75 22.01
N ALA A 878 2.60 -30.67 22.95
CA ALA A 878 3.76 -31.35 23.53
C ALA A 878 3.57 -32.87 23.52
N ALA A 879 4.48 -33.58 22.88
CA ALA A 879 4.60 -35.02 22.87
C ALA A 879 5.60 -35.50 23.95
N PRO A 880 5.64 -36.81 24.28
CA PRO A 880 6.67 -37.37 25.13
C PRO A 880 8.07 -37.13 24.53
N GLN A 881 9.09 -36.99 25.38
CA GLN A 881 10.47 -36.62 24.95
C GLN A 881 11.09 -37.55 23.89
N ASP A 882 10.62 -38.78 23.73
CA ASP A 882 11.10 -39.72 22.71
C ASP A 882 10.29 -39.70 21.39
N VAL A 883 9.39 -38.72 21.23
CA VAL A 883 8.56 -38.47 20.04
C VAL A 883 8.89 -37.09 19.49
N GLN A 884 8.98 -36.96 18.18
CA GLN A 884 9.29 -35.69 17.52
C GLN A 884 8.19 -35.28 16.54
N PHE A 885 7.91 -33.99 16.49
CA PHE A 885 7.09 -33.36 15.45
C PHE A 885 7.91 -33.16 14.18
N SER A 886 7.22 -33.08 13.05
CA SER A 886 7.78 -32.80 11.73
C SER A 886 6.65 -32.43 10.78
N GLN A 887 6.97 -31.62 9.75
CA GLN A 887 5.99 -31.18 8.74
C GLN A 887 4.74 -30.53 9.37
N THR A 888 4.94 -29.80 10.45
CA THR A 888 3.86 -29.16 11.20
C THR A 888 3.32 -27.95 10.42
N SER A 889 2.00 -27.80 10.39
CA SER A 889 1.32 -26.66 9.75
C SER A 889 -0.11 -26.50 10.25
N SER A 890 -0.64 -25.29 10.18
CA SER A 890 -2.07 -25.03 10.37
C SER A 890 -2.81 -25.00 9.02
N ILE A 891 -3.97 -25.67 8.94
CA ILE A 891 -4.77 -25.84 7.72
C ILE A 891 -6.24 -25.43 7.94
N SER A 892 -7.00 -25.21 6.84
CA SER A 892 -8.42 -24.81 6.93
C SER A 892 -9.33 -26.04 6.75
N LEU A 893 -10.53 -25.98 7.33
CA LEU A 893 -11.64 -26.89 6.98
C LEU A 893 -12.16 -26.60 5.57
N ASP A 894 -12.65 -27.64 4.89
CA ASP A 894 -13.42 -27.50 3.64
C ASP A 894 -14.77 -26.82 3.92
N HIS A 895 -15.21 -26.00 2.96
CA HIS A 895 -16.08 -24.82 3.09
C HIS A 895 -17.53 -24.96 3.63
N THR A 896 -17.93 -26.01 4.35
CA THR A 896 -19.33 -26.18 4.80
C THR A 896 -19.56 -26.29 6.30
N GLU A 897 -18.53 -26.48 7.14
CA GLU A 897 -18.70 -26.72 8.60
C GLU A 897 -17.84 -25.81 9.50
N SER A 898 -17.12 -24.83 8.93
CA SER A 898 -16.12 -24.00 9.64
C SER A 898 -16.68 -23.06 10.72
N ASP A 899 -18.00 -22.85 10.77
CA ASP A 899 -18.61 -21.83 11.62
C ASP A 899 -18.81 -22.25 13.08
N ASP A 900 -18.68 -23.54 13.40
CA ASP A 900 -18.86 -24.11 14.75
C ASP A 900 -17.54 -24.42 15.49
N TYR A 901 -16.37 -24.12 14.89
CA TYR A 901 -15.04 -24.40 15.45
C TYR A 901 -14.32 -23.10 15.83
N ASP A 902 -13.94 -22.97 17.10
CA ASP A 902 -13.21 -21.80 17.62
C ASP A 902 -11.72 -21.78 17.20
N TYR A 903 -11.13 -22.95 16.91
CA TYR A 903 -9.76 -23.10 16.41
C TYR A 903 -9.72 -23.92 15.10
N ASP A 904 -8.77 -23.60 14.22
CA ASP A 904 -8.57 -24.30 12.93
C ASP A 904 -7.97 -25.72 13.11
N LEU A 905 -7.87 -26.47 12.00
CA LEU A 905 -7.19 -27.76 11.95
C LEU A 905 -5.67 -27.56 12.02
N SER A 906 -5.00 -28.39 12.81
CA SER A 906 -3.55 -28.51 12.82
C SER A 906 -3.15 -29.86 12.22
N LYS A 907 -2.09 -29.86 11.41
CA LYS A 907 -1.56 -31.03 10.73
C LYS A 907 -0.08 -31.18 11.08
N PHE A 908 0.32 -32.37 11.52
CA PHE A 908 1.73 -32.71 11.75
C PHE A 908 1.99 -34.20 11.53
N SER A 909 3.26 -34.55 11.41
CA SER A 909 3.77 -35.91 11.35
C SER A 909 4.59 -36.21 12.61
N LEU A 910 4.30 -37.34 13.26
CA LEU A 910 5.05 -37.80 14.43
C LEU A 910 6.08 -38.87 14.04
N THR A 911 7.31 -38.71 14.54
CA THR A 911 8.43 -39.64 14.36
C THR A 911 9.08 -39.99 15.71
N GLY A 912 10.04 -40.93 15.71
CA GLY A 912 10.66 -41.44 16.95
C GLY A 912 9.93 -42.65 17.55
N ASN A 913 9.93 -42.76 18.89
CA ASN A 913 9.37 -43.90 19.62
C ASN A 913 7.86 -43.74 19.87
N VAL A 914 7.10 -43.60 18.78
CA VAL A 914 5.65 -43.39 18.84
C VAL A 914 4.95 -44.69 19.29
N LYS A 915 4.81 -44.88 20.60
CA LYS A 915 4.15 -46.04 21.20
C LYS A 915 2.63 -45.86 21.28
N MET A 916 1.91 -46.98 21.19
CA MET A 916 0.48 -47.02 21.51
C MET A 916 0.28 -46.66 22.99
N GLY A 917 -0.70 -45.81 23.29
CA GLY A 917 -0.92 -45.26 24.62
C GLY A 917 -0.06 -44.03 24.95
N ALA A 918 0.78 -43.55 24.02
CA ALA A 918 1.51 -42.30 24.20
C ALA A 918 0.53 -41.11 24.31
N LYS A 919 0.88 -40.16 25.17
CA LYS A 919 0.06 -39.00 25.55
C LYS A 919 0.60 -37.75 24.89
N LEU A 920 -0.16 -37.16 23.98
CA LEU A 920 0.11 -35.87 23.38
C LEU A 920 -0.69 -34.80 24.14
N ASN A 921 -0.01 -33.79 24.67
CA ASN A 921 -0.63 -32.68 25.34
C ASN A 921 -0.86 -31.50 24.39
N LEU A 922 -1.94 -30.77 24.61
CA LEU A 922 -2.27 -29.53 23.92
C LEU A 922 -2.56 -28.48 24.97
N TYR A 923 -1.86 -27.36 24.90
CA TYR A 923 -1.97 -26.23 25.80
C TYR A 923 -2.67 -25.08 25.08
N LEU A 924 -3.71 -24.57 25.72
CA LEU A 924 -4.46 -23.42 25.26
C LEU A 924 -3.98 -22.21 26.06
N HIS A 925 -3.45 -21.23 25.33
CA HIS A 925 -2.92 -19.99 25.91
C HIS A 925 -4.04 -18.95 26.12
N ASN A 926 -3.73 -17.88 26.85
CA ASN A 926 -4.62 -16.72 27.06
C ASN A 926 -5.90 -17.01 27.85
N ASN A 927 -5.78 -17.73 28.98
CA ASN A 927 -6.88 -18.00 29.92
C ASN A 927 -8.08 -18.77 29.33
N VAL A 928 -7.87 -19.51 28.25
CA VAL A 928 -8.89 -20.39 27.66
C VAL A 928 -8.99 -21.66 28.49
N ILE A 929 -10.18 -21.90 29.09
CA ILE A 929 -10.44 -23.07 29.94
C ILE A 929 -11.13 -24.14 29.10
N ALA A 930 -10.56 -25.35 29.06
CA ALA A 930 -11.03 -26.45 28.21
C ALA A 930 -12.44 -26.99 28.54
N LYS A 931 -13.13 -26.48 29.57
CA LYS A 931 -14.38 -27.07 30.09
C LYS A 931 -15.50 -27.24 29.05
N ASP A 932 -15.54 -26.38 28.02
CA ASP A 932 -16.61 -26.39 27.03
C ASP A 932 -16.17 -26.95 25.66
N TYR A 933 -14.89 -27.32 25.52
CA TYR A 933 -14.35 -27.71 24.22
C TYR A 933 -14.28 -29.24 24.04
N PHE A 934 -14.09 -29.69 22.80
CA PHE A 934 -14.01 -31.07 22.34
C PHE A 934 -12.97 -31.15 21.23
N SER A 935 -12.34 -32.32 21.07
CA SER A 935 -11.44 -32.58 19.94
C SER A 935 -12.04 -33.56 18.94
N PHE A 936 -11.72 -33.36 17.67
CA PHE A 936 -12.04 -34.28 16.58
C PHE A 936 -10.75 -34.80 15.95
N ASN A 937 -10.66 -36.11 15.73
CA ASN A 937 -9.51 -36.74 15.10
C ASN A 937 -9.97 -37.49 13.85
N GLN A 938 -9.55 -37.05 12.65
CA GLN A 938 -9.92 -37.71 11.39
C GLN A 938 -9.13 -38.99 11.10
N ALA A 939 -8.10 -39.33 11.89
CA ALA A 939 -7.38 -40.60 11.75
C ALA A 939 -8.20 -41.84 12.21
N LEU A 940 -9.31 -41.62 12.91
CA LEU A 940 -10.28 -42.64 13.32
C LEU A 940 -11.53 -42.42 12.45
N SER A 941 -11.96 -43.40 11.67
CA SER A 941 -13.16 -43.32 10.80
C SER A 941 -14.49 -43.28 11.57
N SER A 942 -14.50 -42.72 12.78
CA SER A 942 -15.69 -42.52 13.61
C SER A 942 -15.67 -41.11 14.20
N SER A 943 -16.80 -40.42 14.02
CA SER A 943 -17.14 -39.12 14.59
C SER A 943 -17.32 -39.14 16.11
N GLN A 944 -16.28 -39.50 16.86
CA GLN A 944 -16.32 -39.51 18.32
C GLN A 944 -15.72 -38.23 18.91
N ALA A 945 -16.62 -37.42 19.45
CA ALA A 945 -16.32 -36.30 20.33
C ALA A 945 -15.68 -36.81 21.63
N ILE A 946 -14.43 -36.42 21.93
CA ILE A 946 -13.83 -36.68 23.24
C ILE A 946 -14.09 -35.46 24.14
N PRO A 947 -14.93 -35.57 25.20
CA PRO A 947 -15.21 -34.46 26.11
C PRO A 947 -13.96 -34.08 26.91
N PHE A 948 -13.69 -32.77 27.03
CA PHE A 948 -12.65 -32.26 27.90
C PHE A 948 -13.06 -32.34 29.38
N SER A 949 -12.62 -33.39 30.07
CA SER A 949 -12.93 -33.60 31.48
C SER A 949 -11.88 -32.96 32.39
N LYS A 950 -11.95 -31.64 32.63
CA LYS A 950 -11.52 -30.89 33.85
C LYS A 950 -11.26 -29.40 33.54
N HIS A 951 -11.32 -28.55 34.58
CA HIS A 951 -10.92 -27.14 34.55
C HIS A 951 -9.39 -26.98 34.45
N THR A 952 -8.80 -27.35 33.31
CA THR A 952 -7.38 -27.18 33.01
C THR A 952 -7.18 -26.37 31.72
N ASN A 953 -6.05 -25.68 31.59
CA ASN A 953 -5.61 -24.98 30.38
C ASN A 953 -4.88 -25.92 29.39
N HIS A 954 -4.71 -27.19 29.74
CA HIS A 954 -4.14 -28.22 28.88
C HIS A 954 -5.05 -29.46 28.77
N PHE A 955 -4.90 -30.18 27.67
CA PHE A 955 -5.59 -31.44 27.35
C PHE A 955 -4.58 -32.51 26.95
N THR A 956 -4.90 -33.79 27.17
CA THR A 956 -4.06 -34.93 26.79
C THR A 956 -4.81 -35.89 25.86
N LEU A 957 -4.30 -36.05 24.64
CA LEU A 957 -4.74 -37.03 23.65
C LEU A 957 -3.92 -38.32 23.80
N GLU A 958 -4.58 -39.47 23.91
CA GLU A 958 -3.92 -40.78 23.93
C GLU A 958 -3.98 -41.44 22.54
N LEU A 959 -2.84 -41.86 22.01
CA LEU A 959 -2.80 -42.58 20.72
C LEU A 959 -3.36 -44.01 20.88
N LYS A 960 -4.55 -44.29 20.32
CA LYS A 960 -5.21 -45.61 20.37
C LYS A 960 -5.22 -46.34 19.02
N ASN A 961 -5.38 -47.67 19.06
CA ASN A 961 -5.46 -48.51 17.86
C ASN A 961 -6.87 -48.47 17.25
N ASN A 962 -6.99 -48.56 15.92
CA ASN A 962 -8.27 -48.42 15.20
C ASN A 962 -9.21 -49.66 15.37
N ASP A 963 -8.79 -50.68 16.12
CA ASP A 963 -9.51 -51.96 16.25
C ASP A 963 -10.54 -52.01 17.41
N ASP A 964 -10.57 -51.01 18.29
CA ASP A 964 -11.53 -50.94 19.42
C ASP A 964 -12.82 -50.16 19.08
N TYR A 965 -12.99 -49.77 17.81
CA TYR A 965 -14.21 -49.14 17.33
C TYR A 965 -14.77 -49.94 16.15
N ASP A 966 -16.05 -50.34 16.25
CA ASP A 966 -16.80 -51.02 15.19
C ASP A 966 -16.94 -50.05 13.99
N LEU A 967 -16.08 -50.21 12.98
CA LEU A 967 -16.04 -49.36 11.79
C LEU A 967 -16.84 -49.99 10.64
N ALA A 968 -17.71 -49.19 10.03
CA ALA A 968 -18.39 -49.55 8.79
C ALA A 968 -17.39 -49.64 7.62
N PRO A 969 -17.57 -50.58 6.67
CA PRO A 969 -16.53 -50.94 5.72
C PRO A 969 -16.59 -50.09 4.45
N GLU A 970 -15.94 -48.92 4.41
CA GLU A 970 -15.68 -48.23 3.11
C GLU A 970 -14.63 -47.08 3.14
N ALA A 971 -13.63 -47.10 4.03
CA ALA A 971 -12.52 -46.13 3.98
C ALA A 971 -11.21 -46.77 3.48
N ASP A 972 -10.82 -46.45 2.25
CA ASP A 972 -9.58 -46.88 1.61
C ASP A 972 -8.35 -46.12 2.16
N LYS A 973 -7.37 -46.90 2.66
CA LYS A 973 -5.90 -46.70 2.68
C LYS A 973 -5.29 -45.48 3.40
N ILE A 974 -4.99 -45.68 4.68
CA ILE A 974 -3.84 -45.06 5.38
C ILE A 974 -2.56 -45.74 4.86
N THR A 975 -1.68 -44.99 4.20
CA THR A 975 -0.43 -45.53 3.64
C THR A 975 0.59 -45.76 4.76
N HIS A 976 0.80 -47.02 5.12
CA HIS A 976 1.92 -47.43 5.98
C HIS A 976 3.24 -47.37 5.19
N ILE A 977 4.08 -46.38 5.48
CA ILE A 977 5.51 -46.42 5.14
C ILE A 977 6.29 -46.15 6.43
N GLY A 978 6.97 -47.19 6.93
CA GLY A 978 8.03 -47.14 7.95
C GLY A 978 7.86 -46.15 9.11
N GLY A 979 7.10 -46.51 10.14
CA GLY A 979 7.17 -45.85 11.47
C GLY A 979 6.58 -44.44 11.60
N VAL A 980 6.25 -43.73 10.52
CA VAL A 980 5.69 -42.36 10.56
C VAL A 980 4.16 -42.39 10.61
N LYS A 981 3.56 -41.71 11.59
CA LYS A 981 2.10 -41.51 11.67
C LYS A 981 1.77 -40.04 11.40
N SER A 982 1.00 -39.76 10.35
CA SER A 982 0.44 -38.42 10.09
C SER A 982 -0.88 -38.26 10.85
N ILE A 983 -1.03 -37.15 11.58
CA ILE A 983 -2.20 -36.88 12.43
C ILE A 983 -2.79 -35.51 12.06
N GLN A 984 -4.11 -35.46 11.97
CA GLN A 984 -4.89 -34.23 11.79
C GLN A 984 -5.95 -34.17 12.88
N PHE A 985 -6.08 -33.00 13.52
CA PHE A 985 -7.02 -32.81 14.62
C PHE A 985 -7.52 -31.37 14.70
N SER A 986 -8.74 -31.21 15.21
CA SER A 986 -9.43 -29.93 15.43
C SER A 986 -9.96 -29.80 16.85
N ILE A 987 -10.27 -28.57 17.26
CA ILE A 987 -10.88 -28.22 18.55
C ILE A 987 -12.17 -27.42 18.32
N TYR A 988 -13.26 -27.78 18.99
CA TYR A 988 -14.57 -27.10 18.92
C TYR A 988 -15.24 -27.02 20.28
N ARG A 989 -16.36 -26.28 20.39
CA ARG A 989 -17.11 -26.09 21.64
C ARG A 989 -18.47 -26.82 21.63
N GLU A 990 -18.86 -27.60 22.67
CA GLU A 990 -20.27 -28.05 22.77
C GLU A 990 -21.12 -26.80 23.00
N GLN A 991 -22.11 -26.59 22.15
CA GLN A 991 -23.27 -25.81 22.54
C GLN A 991 -24.28 -26.73 23.22
N GLU A 992 -24.87 -26.29 24.33
CA GLU A 992 -26.01 -26.98 24.94
C GLU A 992 -27.18 -27.03 23.93
N SER A 993 -27.20 -28.05 23.08
CA SER A 993 -28.38 -28.39 22.31
C SER A 993 -29.38 -29.11 23.21
N GLU A 994 -30.66 -28.79 23.06
CA GLU A 994 -31.80 -29.41 23.75
C GLU A 994 -31.90 -30.95 23.58
N ALA A 995 -30.94 -31.59 22.91
CA ALA A 995 -30.89 -33.03 22.67
C ALA A 995 -30.76 -33.88 23.95
N LYS A 996 -30.18 -33.34 25.05
CA LYS A 996 -30.06 -34.08 26.33
C LYS A 996 -31.38 -34.19 27.13
N LYS A 997 -32.49 -33.57 26.69
CA LYS A 997 -33.83 -33.73 27.33
C LYS A 997 -34.69 -34.88 26.79
N LYS A 998 -34.26 -35.62 25.76
CA LYS A 998 -35.09 -36.67 25.10
C LYS A 998 -34.91 -38.12 25.59
N THR A 999 -34.37 -38.37 26.78
CA THR A 999 -34.24 -39.74 27.34
C THR A 999 -35.16 -40.06 28.52
N LYS A 1000 -36.26 -39.32 28.73
CA LYS A 1000 -37.34 -39.72 29.64
C LYS A 1000 -38.74 -39.36 29.12
N SER A 1001 -39.20 -40.09 28.10
CA SER A 1001 -40.60 -40.58 28.07
C SER A 1001 -40.74 -41.61 26.96
N GLY A 1002 -41.15 -42.83 27.33
CA GLY A 1002 -41.61 -43.81 26.36
C GLY A 1002 -43.01 -43.42 25.88
N SER A 1003 -43.20 -43.23 24.58
CA SER A 1003 -44.32 -43.81 23.82
C SER A 1003 -44.20 -43.52 22.31
N MET A 1004 -44.21 -44.62 21.54
CA MET A 1004 -44.67 -44.82 20.16
C MET A 1004 -44.46 -43.74 19.07
N SER A 1005 -43.44 -44.02 18.26
CA SER A 1005 -43.27 -43.93 16.79
C SER A 1005 -44.43 -43.45 15.90
N LEU A 1006 -44.09 -42.64 14.88
CA LEU A 1006 -44.28 -43.00 13.46
C LEU A 1006 -43.34 -42.17 12.54
N PHE A 1007 -42.53 -42.87 11.76
CA PHE A 1007 -41.63 -42.37 10.71
C PHE A 1007 -42.43 -41.92 9.47
N PHE A 1008 -42.06 -40.80 8.84
CA PHE A 1008 -42.15 -40.59 7.39
C PHE A 1008 -41.30 -39.36 7.00
N ILE A 1009 -40.24 -39.57 6.22
CA ILE A 1009 -39.86 -38.82 5.01
C ILE A 1009 -38.55 -39.46 4.50
N GLY A 1010 -38.69 -40.25 3.45
CA GLY A 1010 -37.63 -40.74 2.58
C GLY A 1010 -38.23 -40.90 1.19
N GLY A 1011 -37.59 -40.27 0.20
CA GLY A 1011 -37.88 -40.45 -1.23
C GLY A 1011 -38.39 -39.18 -1.93
N ILE A 1012 -37.56 -38.62 -2.82
CA ILE A 1012 -37.83 -38.29 -4.24
C ILE A 1012 -36.59 -37.58 -4.79
N VAL A 1013 -35.60 -38.35 -5.25
CA VAL A 1013 -34.66 -37.97 -6.31
C VAL A 1013 -34.48 -39.19 -7.19
N SER A 1014 -35.43 -39.39 -8.12
CA SER A 1014 -35.31 -40.23 -9.32
C SER A 1014 -36.67 -40.30 -10.00
N LEU A 1015 -36.95 -39.36 -10.91
CA LEU A 1015 -37.78 -39.55 -12.12
C LEU A 1015 -38.00 -38.17 -12.76
N LEU A 1016 -37.21 -37.82 -13.78
CA LEU A 1016 -37.65 -37.00 -14.93
C LEU A 1016 -36.57 -36.93 -16.04
N LEU A 1017 -35.89 -38.05 -16.29
CA LEU A 1017 -35.43 -38.43 -17.62
C LEU A 1017 -36.45 -39.42 -18.19
N LEU A 1018 -37.61 -38.93 -18.63
CA LEU A 1018 -38.44 -39.53 -19.69
C LEU A 1018 -39.71 -38.68 -19.90
N ARG A 1019 -39.66 -37.70 -20.81
CA ARG A 1019 -40.81 -37.25 -21.63
C ARG A 1019 -40.34 -36.32 -22.75
N ARG A 1020 -39.59 -36.89 -23.70
CA ARG A 1020 -39.73 -36.52 -25.12
C ARG A 1020 -40.74 -37.49 -25.73
N LYS A 1021 -41.63 -36.97 -26.59
CA LYS A 1021 -42.78 -37.58 -27.28
C LYS A 1021 -44.12 -37.52 -26.51
N LEU A 1022 -44.85 -36.42 -26.69
CA LEU A 1022 -46.10 -36.38 -27.47
C LEU A 1022 -46.65 -34.94 -27.51
N LYS A 1023 -46.59 -34.35 -28.71
CA LYS A 1023 -47.10 -33.04 -29.18
C LYS A 1023 -46.45 -31.79 -28.64
#